data_AF-A0A7G2C012-F1
#
_entry.id   AF-A0A7G2C012-F1
#
_cell.length_a   1.000
_cell.length_b   1.000
_cell.length_c   1.000
_cell.angle_alpha   90.00
_cell.angle_beta   90.00
_cell.angle_gamma   90.00
#
_symmetry.space_group_name_H-M   'P 1'
#
loop_
_entity.id
_entity.type
_entity.pdbx_description
1 polymer ?
#
loop_
_entity_poly.entity_id
_entity_poly.type
_entity_poly.pdbx_seq_one_letter_code
_entity_poly.pdbx_strand_id
1 'polypeptide(L)'
;MLLTPSIVNALLTLGGILLVSYVEYLHLHFYSLWRPIATLFLLLPVLSVVSHLPWMHHLFSKSEAWASTILGFDDNYYFSLEGEHVVVLFLVFLQTKLYNSFIYGNILQNLYFEVIERQRRFNERQLRLKKENEAALQAARDYEKVLHARIAQLREGRTSPTGASPPPSSPPTTARRKESAGDVVRAAVQECALLLASHTYEPVVLKAHVLQHSSDLSSSLRTLGFVFKKFLEHHTVTLVVLSALLNALLTGCAYELGALLYILAVPLAYNPYAPRATYQFLLLYITTGILLKTVVQLVLVEHPPSELASMILSRLLVRVSSVGEEDGGEERETKFSFGMDYITFIAVVFHQFICVSNGVYNNDDVDRQLREETEPLPPNDELEMVDNSEDDVVSVEDDESDLSVRIAAEEAKAYLHCTTRFAKSVSDYWSNLISVCGVGEEVYVWYTLLNMISIVVVVVGYGNMAGGHSVTIQENVENNLLPAKMVLMVTVAVALLVVERALYVRRLQSAKVILNIVVYVAYCTVYWVWRYGAPSSLVFGNILFLVKVAEVYFSVLQVRKGFPLHRRPDPFSTRPQVKFLTWCYSLFRAIPFLWECRTLLDWSLEHTSLELNEYLKVEDVYDHVYRRRVDVCAGASRQPPRTLGSPVQPSSKWSAGVTRAGLILLALLAPLWYYSSLNPSVSSNEVRQAKFSLSFDGFSPFFTASLDHTMPLPESWPTWIVRTRPSLTSYGIEQKEKKVQLAQFSTCGSDVWRISPDLFNEMQRKLELVVNESATVSIVQEIEVVRTASAASSSLTQLTSTQWPVTASTAADLLNLLVNHTFHRPVELLWFYTPFVLNRPSSVGFYPRSSDPLNYVNCSLQLRQARDPLLGQRVLYWCSTCDPLFTRGNIPREKDNYAEWSCLTSGIGCKAFNYDESAPVYNTTDATPMYLVFLSDNVVVGLSFLNKFGLVALYTTFVLAFGRLLRSMMTGKAQQVVLSDMTDPIPLLQVIQCIQTAREAGELVVEHRVYLDLIDLLRSPERLLTVTGLKSNSYGETTEVAVEATAERPQTDQANRE
;
A
#
# COMPACT_ATOMS: atom_id res chain seq x y z
N MET A 1 -19.12 -18.76 13.63
CA MET A 1 -19.57 -20.01 13.01
C MET A 1 -18.60 -21.05 13.50
N LEU A 2 -18.92 -21.66 14.64
CA LEU A 2 -18.06 -22.57 15.38
C LEU A 2 -18.74 -23.94 15.28
N LEU A 3 -18.00 -24.93 14.79
CA LEU A 3 -18.40 -26.34 14.85
C LEU A 3 -18.51 -26.75 16.31
N THR A 4 -19.62 -27.37 16.72
CA THR A 4 -19.55 -28.30 17.86
C THR A 4 -18.70 -29.50 17.42
N PRO A 5 -17.59 -29.80 18.13
CA PRO A 5 -16.67 -30.86 17.74
C PRO A 5 -17.39 -32.21 17.82
N SER A 6 -17.58 -32.88 16.68
CA SER A 6 -18.23 -34.17 16.66
C SER A 6 -17.60 -35.16 15.70
N ILE A 7 -17.54 -36.43 16.13
CA ILE A 7 -17.02 -37.54 15.32
C ILE A 7 -17.87 -37.71 14.05
N VAL A 8 -19.17 -37.50 14.15
CA VAL A 8 -20.08 -37.54 12.98
C VAL A 8 -19.74 -36.44 11.99
N ASN A 9 -19.47 -35.21 12.44
CA ASN A 9 -19.07 -34.11 11.54
C ASN A 9 -17.71 -34.37 10.89
N ALA A 10 -16.75 -34.95 11.62
CA ALA A 10 -15.46 -35.37 11.07
C ALA A 10 -15.60 -36.49 10.01
N LEU A 11 -16.47 -37.49 10.25
CA LEU A 11 -16.74 -38.56 9.30
C LEU A 11 -17.53 -38.08 8.08
N LEU A 12 -18.48 -37.16 8.25
CA LEU A 12 -19.25 -36.57 7.15
C LEU A 12 -18.38 -35.65 6.28
N THR A 13 -17.49 -34.86 6.88
CA THR A 13 -16.52 -34.05 6.13
C THR A 13 -15.51 -34.93 5.40
N LEU A 14 -14.95 -35.96 6.04
CA LEU A 14 -14.11 -36.97 5.39
C LEU A 14 -14.86 -37.65 4.23
N GLY A 15 -16.11 -38.06 4.43
CA GLY A 15 -16.94 -38.69 3.41
C GLY A 15 -17.25 -37.76 2.23
N GLY A 16 -17.57 -36.49 2.50
CA GLY A 16 -17.82 -35.48 1.46
C GLY A 16 -16.55 -35.09 0.69
N ILE A 17 -15.41 -35.04 1.38
CA ILE A 17 -14.09 -34.76 0.79
C ILE A 17 -13.62 -35.92 -0.09
N LEU A 18 -13.67 -37.16 0.40
CA LEU A 18 -13.30 -38.37 -0.34
C LEU A 18 -14.15 -38.56 -1.61
N LEU A 19 -15.44 -38.16 -1.54
CA LEU A 19 -16.34 -38.17 -2.68
C LEU A 19 -15.89 -37.23 -3.82
N VAL A 20 -15.25 -36.12 -3.47
CA VAL A 20 -14.83 -35.09 -4.43
C VAL A 20 -13.35 -35.26 -4.82
N SER A 21 -12.51 -35.86 -3.97
CA SER A 21 -11.05 -35.94 -4.15
C SER A 21 -10.52 -37.01 -5.11
N TYR A 22 -11.39 -37.75 -5.82
CA TYR A 22 -11.03 -38.56 -6.99
C TYR A 22 -9.85 -39.55 -6.83
N VAL A 23 -10.16 -40.78 -6.38
CA VAL A 23 -9.38 -41.97 -6.73
C VAL A 23 -10.32 -42.91 -7.48
N GLU A 24 -10.05 -43.19 -8.76
CA GLU A 24 -10.93 -44.01 -9.62
C GLU A 24 -11.11 -45.45 -9.09
N TYR A 25 -10.12 -45.98 -8.37
CA TYR A 25 -10.21 -47.31 -7.74
C TYR A 25 -11.19 -47.37 -6.55
N LEU A 26 -11.33 -46.27 -5.80
CA LEU A 26 -12.36 -46.16 -4.76
C LEU A 26 -13.75 -45.94 -5.35
N HIS A 27 -13.87 -45.50 -6.61
CA HIS A 27 -15.12 -45.02 -7.22
C HIS A 27 -16.20 -46.11 -7.37
N LEU A 28 -15.79 -47.36 -7.64
CA LEU A 28 -16.68 -48.52 -7.73
C LEU A 28 -17.12 -49.03 -6.35
N HIS A 29 -16.23 -49.02 -5.35
CA HIS A 29 -16.57 -49.40 -3.98
C HIS A 29 -17.43 -48.33 -3.28
N PHE A 30 -17.19 -47.05 -3.55
CA PHE A 30 -17.94 -45.95 -2.95
C PHE A 30 -19.37 -45.78 -3.51
N TYR A 31 -19.68 -46.30 -4.70
CA TYR A 31 -21.06 -46.28 -5.22
C TYR A 31 -22.04 -47.07 -4.32
N SER A 32 -21.58 -48.15 -3.67
CA SER A 32 -22.40 -48.87 -2.70
C SER A 32 -22.63 -48.06 -1.42
N LEU A 33 -21.63 -47.28 -1.01
CA LEU A 33 -21.65 -46.38 0.14
C LEU A 33 -22.38 -45.05 -0.13
N TRP A 34 -22.61 -44.69 -1.39
CA TRP A 34 -23.22 -43.43 -1.79
C TRP A 34 -24.66 -43.24 -1.29
N ARG A 35 -25.50 -44.27 -1.45
CA ARG A 35 -26.88 -44.27 -0.96
C ARG A 35 -26.96 -44.06 0.56
N PRO A 36 -26.22 -44.83 1.39
CA PRO A 36 -26.25 -44.63 2.84
C PRO A 36 -25.71 -43.26 3.28
N ILE A 37 -24.65 -42.75 2.63
CA ILE A 37 -24.09 -41.43 2.93
C ILE A 37 -25.10 -40.31 2.60
N ALA A 38 -25.70 -40.33 1.40
CA ALA A 38 -26.70 -39.35 1.01
C ALA A 38 -27.95 -39.40 1.91
N THR A 39 -28.35 -40.60 2.37
CA THR A 39 -29.44 -40.73 3.35
C THR A 39 -29.06 -40.18 4.72
N LEU A 40 -27.82 -40.37 5.19
CA LEU A 40 -27.33 -39.76 6.44
C LEU A 40 -27.34 -38.23 6.35
N PHE A 41 -26.95 -37.65 5.22
CA PHE A 41 -27.02 -36.19 5.00
C PHE A 41 -28.47 -35.66 4.96
N LEU A 42 -29.41 -36.40 4.38
CA LEU A 42 -30.84 -36.05 4.39
C LEU A 42 -31.48 -36.17 5.78
N LEU A 43 -30.85 -36.92 6.69
CA LEU A 43 -31.30 -37.05 8.08
C LEU A 43 -30.81 -35.93 9.00
N LEU A 44 -29.78 -35.15 8.63
CA LEU A 44 -29.27 -34.02 9.44
C LEU A 44 -30.32 -32.92 9.72
N PRO A 45 -31.13 -32.47 8.73
CA PRO A 45 -32.21 -31.51 9.00
C PRO A 45 -33.28 -32.11 9.90
N VAL A 46 -33.54 -33.42 9.78
CA VAL A 46 -34.48 -34.14 10.64
C VAL A 46 -33.94 -34.20 12.07
N LEU A 47 -32.64 -34.45 12.25
CA LEU A 47 -31.98 -34.48 13.55
C LEU A 47 -32.06 -33.11 14.26
N SER A 48 -31.90 -32.01 13.52
CA SER A 48 -32.09 -30.65 14.07
C SER A 48 -33.51 -30.44 14.58
N VAL A 49 -34.52 -30.77 13.78
CA VAL A 49 -35.93 -30.67 14.16
C VAL A 49 -36.27 -31.57 15.36
N VAL A 50 -35.71 -32.79 15.38
CA VAL A 50 -35.94 -33.77 16.46
C VAL A 50 -35.27 -33.34 17.77
N SER A 51 -34.10 -32.69 17.70
CA SER A 51 -33.40 -32.18 18.90
C SER A 51 -34.17 -31.06 19.62
N HIS A 52 -35.01 -30.31 18.88
CA HIS A 52 -35.87 -29.28 19.45
C HIS A 52 -37.18 -29.80 20.08
N LEU A 53 -37.45 -31.12 19.99
CA LEU A 53 -38.62 -31.72 20.63
C LEU A 53 -38.40 -31.87 22.15
N PRO A 54 -39.36 -31.45 23.02
CA PRO A 54 -39.17 -31.40 24.47
C PRO A 54 -38.81 -32.75 25.13
N TRP A 55 -39.36 -33.85 24.61
CA TRP A 55 -39.13 -35.21 25.12
C TRP A 55 -37.75 -35.76 24.74
N MET A 56 -37.21 -35.35 23.58
CA MET A 56 -35.87 -35.72 23.13
C MET A 56 -34.79 -34.92 23.87
N HIS A 57 -35.03 -33.63 24.11
CA HIS A 57 -34.15 -32.77 24.91
C HIS A 57 -33.93 -33.32 26.33
N HIS A 58 -35.00 -33.82 26.98
CA HIS A 58 -34.90 -34.49 28.28
C HIS A 58 -34.13 -35.82 28.22
N LEU A 59 -34.10 -36.49 27.07
CA LEU A 59 -33.40 -37.76 26.89
C LEU A 59 -31.91 -37.53 26.65
N PHE A 60 -31.55 -36.48 25.90
CA PHE A 60 -30.17 -36.07 25.67
C PHE A 60 -29.52 -35.41 26.90
N SER A 61 -30.27 -34.65 27.70
CA SER A 61 -29.75 -34.10 28.96
C SER A 61 -29.40 -35.15 30.02
N LYS A 62 -29.84 -36.40 29.83
CA LYS A 62 -29.47 -37.56 30.67
C LYS A 62 -28.31 -38.40 30.10
N SER A 63 -27.84 -38.11 28.89
CA SER A 63 -26.74 -38.84 28.26
C SER A 63 -25.38 -38.35 28.78
N GLU A 64 -24.42 -39.27 28.92
CA GLU A 64 -23.05 -38.94 29.34
C GLU A 64 -22.32 -38.13 28.24
N ALA A 65 -21.23 -37.46 28.61
CA ALA A 65 -20.43 -36.57 27.77
C ALA A 65 -19.99 -37.15 26.41
N TRP A 66 -20.01 -38.47 26.22
CA TRP A 66 -19.70 -39.09 24.92
C TRP A 66 -20.76 -38.76 23.85
N ALA A 67 -22.02 -38.54 24.22
CA ALA A 67 -23.09 -38.28 23.25
C ALA A 67 -22.95 -36.91 22.57
N SER A 68 -22.48 -35.89 23.31
CA SER A 68 -22.13 -34.59 22.74
C SER A 68 -20.89 -34.70 21.82
N THR A 69 -19.88 -35.49 22.19
CA THR A 69 -18.69 -35.74 21.35
C THR A 69 -18.99 -36.53 20.07
N ILE A 70 -19.99 -37.42 20.07
CA ILE A 70 -20.35 -38.18 18.87
C ILE A 70 -21.26 -37.36 17.95
N LEU A 71 -22.31 -36.72 18.48
CA LEU A 71 -23.37 -36.09 17.69
C LEU A 71 -23.21 -34.56 17.52
N GLY A 72 -22.40 -33.90 18.34
CA GLY A 72 -22.15 -32.45 18.24
C GLY A 72 -23.31 -31.59 18.74
N PHE A 73 -23.80 -31.87 19.95
CA PHE A 73 -24.80 -31.01 20.58
C PHE A 73 -24.14 -29.77 21.20
N ASP A 74 -24.82 -28.63 21.13
CA ASP A 74 -24.44 -27.39 21.84
C ASP A 74 -24.58 -27.56 23.37
N ASP A 75 -24.08 -26.63 24.17
CA ASP A 75 -24.13 -26.69 25.66
C ASP A 75 -25.56 -26.82 26.21
N ASN A 76 -26.55 -26.43 25.39
CA ASN A 76 -27.98 -26.58 25.64
C ASN A 76 -28.60 -27.84 25.00
N TYR A 77 -27.82 -28.86 24.63
CA TYR A 77 -28.28 -30.13 24.04
C TYR A 77 -29.12 -29.99 22.75
N TYR A 78 -28.92 -28.92 21.98
CA TYR A 78 -29.57 -28.70 20.68
C TYR A 78 -28.61 -29.02 19.52
N PHE A 79 -29.13 -29.59 18.45
CA PHE A 79 -28.36 -29.84 17.22
C PHE A 79 -28.59 -28.68 16.24
N SER A 80 -27.58 -27.81 16.12
CA SER A 80 -27.61 -26.66 15.21
C SER A 80 -27.07 -27.04 13.83
N LEU A 81 -27.86 -26.80 12.78
CA LEU A 81 -27.44 -27.04 11.41
C LEU A 81 -26.58 -25.87 10.92
N GLU A 82 -25.27 -26.00 11.10
CA GLU A 82 -24.33 -24.93 10.76
C GLU A 82 -24.11 -24.73 9.25
N GLY A 83 -23.57 -23.57 8.87
CA GLY A 83 -23.32 -23.19 7.48
C GLY A 83 -22.41 -24.16 6.71
N GLU A 84 -21.55 -24.91 7.40
CA GLU A 84 -20.66 -25.90 6.78
C GLU A 84 -21.41 -27.16 6.32
N HIS A 85 -22.45 -27.58 7.04
CA HIS A 85 -23.34 -28.66 6.59
C HIS A 85 -24.05 -28.28 5.29
N VAL A 86 -24.39 -27.00 5.13
CA VAL A 86 -24.99 -26.46 3.88
C VAL A 86 -23.97 -26.47 2.74
N VAL A 87 -22.69 -26.14 3.02
CA VAL A 87 -21.61 -26.22 2.03
C VAL A 87 -21.35 -27.66 1.60
N VAL A 88 -21.29 -28.61 2.54
CA VAL A 88 -21.11 -30.04 2.22
C VAL A 88 -22.32 -30.60 1.46
N LEU A 89 -23.54 -30.22 1.85
CA LEU A 89 -24.77 -30.61 1.14
C LEU A 89 -24.82 -29.97 -0.26
N PHE A 90 -24.31 -28.75 -0.43
CA PHE A 90 -24.10 -28.11 -1.72
C PHE A 90 -23.04 -28.84 -2.56
N LEU A 91 -21.93 -29.31 -1.98
CA LEU A 91 -20.91 -30.10 -2.67
C LEU A 91 -21.47 -31.46 -3.13
N VAL A 92 -22.27 -32.13 -2.30
CA VAL A 92 -22.99 -33.37 -2.62
C VAL A 92 -23.99 -33.13 -3.76
N PHE A 93 -24.74 -32.02 -3.71
CA PHE A 93 -25.65 -31.62 -4.78
C PHE A 93 -24.92 -31.29 -6.08
N LEU A 94 -23.80 -30.57 -5.99
CA LEU A 94 -22.93 -30.21 -7.11
C LEU A 94 -22.40 -31.49 -7.78
N GLN A 95 -21.86 -32.43 -7.00
CA GLN A 95 -21.39 -33.72 -7.51
C GLN A 95 -22.51 -34.52 -8.17
N THR A 96 -23.71 -34.52 -7.60
CA THR A 96 -24.88 -35.20 -8.19
C THR A 96 -25.29 -34.57 -9.53
N LYS A 97 -25.22 -33.24 -9.65
CA LYS A 97 -25.48 -32.52 -10.90
C LYS A 97 -24.36 -32.73 -11.93
N LEU A 98 -23.11 -32.74 -11.48
CA LEU A 98 -21.92 -32.97 -12.29
C LEU A 98 -21.91 -34.40 -12.87
N TYR A 99 -22.17 -35.41 -12.04
CA TYR A 99 -22.22 -36.82 -12.45
C TYR A 99 -23.31 -37.09 -13.48
N ASN A 100 -24.52 -36.59 -13.23
CA ASN A 100 -25.60 -36.67 -14.21
C ASN A 100 -25.21 -35.94 -15.50
N SER A 101 -24.61 -34.76 -15.41
CA SER A 101 -24.13 -34.03 -16.60
C SER A 101 -23.00 -34.73 -17.35
N PHE A 102 -22.18 -35.57 -16.69
CA PHE A 102 -21.04 -36.26 -17.31
C PHE A 102 -21.47 -37.52 -18.06
N ILE A 103 -22.37 -38.34 -17.49
CA ILE A 103 -22.94 -39.49 -18.20
C ILE A 103 -23.77 -39.02 -19.39
N TYR A 104 -24.71 -38.10 -19.15
CA TYR A 104 -25.52 -37.56 -20.24
C TYR A 104 -24.67 -36.74 -21.21
N GLY A 105 -23.66 -36.02 -20.73
CA GLY A 105 -22.74 -35.22 -21.54
C GLY A 105 -21.89 -36.07 -22.47
N ASN A 106 -21.27 -37.14 -21.98
CA ASN A 106 -20.46 -38.05 -22.80
C ASN A 106 -21.32 -38.80 -23.83
N ILE A 107 -22.53 -39.21 -23.43
CA ILE A 107 -23.53 -39.76 -24.36
C ILE A 107 -23.94 -38.72 -25.41
N LEU A 108 -24.19 -37.46 -25.01
CA LEU A 108 -24.59 -36.38 -25.92
C LEU A 108 -23.45 -35.96 -26.83
N GLN A 109 -22.20 -35.93 -26.35
CA GLN A 109 -21.01 -35.59 -27.13
C GLN A 109 -20.72 -36.67 -28.15
N ASN A 110 -20.80 -37.95 -27.78
CA ASN A 110 -20.68 -39.07 -28.70
C ASN A 110 -21.79 -39.05 -29.75
N LEU A 111 -23.04 -38.82 -29.34
CA LEU A 111 -24.16 -38.64 -30.27
C LEU A 111 -23.97 -37.41 -31.17
N TYR A 112 -23.48 -36.30 -30.64
CA TYR A 112 -23.27 -35.07 -31.39
C TYR A 112 -22.13 -35.21 -32.40
N PHE A 113 -21.01 -35.83 -32.01
CA PHE A 113 -19.92 -36.17 -32.92
C PHE A 113 -20.39 -37.12 -34.01
N GLU A 114 -21.15 -38.16 -33.65
CA GLU A 114 -21.68 -39.12 -34.62
C GLU A 114 -22.67 -38.45 -35.59
N VAL A 115 -23.51 -37.52 -35.09
CA VAL A 115 -24.44 -36.72 -35.90
C VAL A 115 -23.70 -35.75 -36.81
N ILE A 116 -22.68 -35.04 -36.32
CA ILE A 116 -21.85 -34.14 -37.14
C ILE A 116 -21.12 -34.92 -38.23
N GLU A 117 -20.56 -36.08 -37.89
CA GLU A 117 -19.81 -36.88 -38.84
C GLU A 117 -20.73 -37.51 -39.89
N ARG A 118 -21.96 -37.88 -39.53
CA ARG A 118 -23.01 -38.25 -40.48
C ARG A 118 -23.45 -37.06 -41.33
N GLN A 119 -23.61 -35.87 -40.75
CA GLN A 119 -24.00 -34.65 -41.47
C GLN A 119 -22.91 -34.21 -42.45
N ARG A 120 -21.64 -34.30 -42.05
CA ARG A 120 -20.49 -34.04 -42.91
C ARG A 120 -20.45 -35.03 -44.08
N ARG A 121 -20.58 -36.34 -43.80
CA ARG A 121 -20.65 -37.37 -44.85
C ARG A 121 -21.84 -37.16 -45.78
N PHE A 122 -22.99 -36.74 -45.25
CA PHE A 122 -24.17 -36.41 -46.04
C PHE A 122 -23.95 -35.17 -46.93
N ASN A 123 -23.39 -34.09 -46.37
CA ASN A 123 -23.06 -32.87 -47.11
C ASN A 123 -22.00 -33.12 -48.19
N GLU A 124 -20.98 -33.95 -47.90
CA GLU A 124 -19.98 -34.37 -48.88
C GLU A 124 -20.59 -35.19 -50.01
N ARG A 125 -21.55 -36.10 -49.73
CA ARG A 125 -22.30 -36.84 -50.75
C ARG A 125 -23.20 -35.91 -51.58
N GLN A 126 -23.92 -34.99 -50.94
CA GLN A 126 -24.75 -34.00 -51.62
C GLN A 126 -23.89 -33.10 -52.52
N LEU A 127 -22.71 -32.68 -52.07
CA LEU A 127 -21.80 -31.89 -52.88
C LEU A 127 -21.24 -32.70 -54.06
N ARG A 128 -20.91 -33.99 -53.88
CA ARG A 128 -20.52 -34.87 -55.00
C ARG A 128 -21.64 -35.04 -56.01
N LEU A 129 -22.85 -35.37 -55.57
CA LEU A 129 -24.02 -35.50 -56.43
C LEU A 129 -24.38 -34.18 -57.12
N LYS A 130 -24.21 -33.04 -56.45
CA LYS A 130 -24.42 -31.73 -57.04
C LYS A 130 -23.35 -31.41 -58.08
N LYS A 131 -22.08 -31.74 -57.84
CA LYS A 131 -21.00 -31.63 -58.83
C LYS A 131 -21.21 -32.57 -60.02
N GLU A 132 -21.66 -33.80 -59.78
CA GLU A 132 -21.99 -34.78 -60.84
C GLU A 132 -23.21 -34.33 -61.65
N ASN A 133 -24.26 -33.81 -61.01
CA ASN A 133 -25.42 -33.24 -61.67
C ASN A 133 -25.07 -31.95 -62.40
N GLU A 134 -24.23 -31.07 -61.85
CA GLU A 134 -23.76 -29.84 -62.50
C GLU A 134 -22.85 -30.19 -63.69
N ALA A 135 -22.01 -31.21 -63.59
CA ALA A 135 -21.21 -31.74 -64.69
C ALA A 135 -22.08 -32.39 -65.78
N ALA A 136 -23.12 -33.13 -65.39
CA ALA A 136 -24.11 -33.69 -66.33
C ALA A 136 -24.95 -32.58 -66.98
N LEU A 137 -25.32 -31.53 -66.24
CA LEU A 137 -26.02 -30.35 -66.75
C LEU A 137 -25.12 -29.48 -67.62
N GLN A 138 -23.81 -29.45 -67.37
CA GLN A 138 -22.82 -28.78 -68.22
C GLN A 138 -22.59 -29.59 -69.49
N ALA A 139 -22.47 -30.92 -69.42
CA ALA A 139 -22.42 -31.79 -70.59
C ALA A 139 -23.69 -31.67 -71.44
N ALA A 140 -24.87 -31.60 -70.80
CA ALA A 140 -26.14 -31.35 -71.47
C ALA A 140 -26.22 -29.94 -72.06
N ARG A 141 -25.76 -28.90 -71.34
CA ARG A 141 -25.70 -27.52 -71.84
C ARG A 141 -24.66 -27.33 -72.93
N ASP A 142 -23.56 -28.08 -72.94
CA ASP A 142 -22.56 -28.03 -73.99
C ASP A 142 -23.05 -28.79 -75.23
N TYR A 143 -23.81 -29.87 -75.06
CA TYR A 143 -24.58 -30.50 -76.13
C TYR A 143 -25.66 -29.55 -76.68
N GLU A 144 -26.34 -28.81 -75.80
CA GLU A 144 -27.33 -27.79 -76.16
C GLU A 144 -26.68 -26.57 -76.83
N LYS A 145 -25.47 -26.16 -76.45
CA LYS A 145 -24.70 -25.10 -77.12
C LYS A 145 -24.19 -25.55 -78.48
N VAL A 146 -23.85 -26.83 -78.68
CA VAL A 146 -23.53 -27.38 -80.00
C VAL A 146 -24.78 -27.40 -80.88
N LEU A 147 -25.94 -27.73 -80.31
CA LEU A 147 -27.25 -27.66 -80.96
C LEU A 147 -27.66 -26.20 -81.27
N HIS A 148 -27.48 -25.27 -80.32
CA HIS A 148 -27.77 -23.85 -80.45
C HIS A 148 -26.76 -23.11 -81.32
N ALA A 149 -25.49 -23.53 -81.40
CA ALA A 149 -24.54 -23.01 -82.39
C ALA A 149 -24.94 -23.45 -83.81
N ARG A 150 -25.58 -24.63 -83.94
CA ARG A 150 -26.21 -25.09 -85.18
C ARG A 150 -27.49 -24.32 -85.52
N ILE A 151 -28.25 -23.88 -84.52
CA ILE A 151 -29.51 -23.11 -84.65
C ILE A 151 -29.25 -21.58 -84.78
N ALA A 152 -28.16 -21.06 -84.21
CA ALA A 152 -27.77 -19.64 -84.24
C ALA A 152 -27.13 -19.22 -85.56
N GLN A 153 -26.59 -20.16 -86.35
CA GLN A 153 -26.30 -19.92 -87.76
C GLN A 153 -27.57 -19.74 -88.63
N LEU A 154 -28.74 -20.11 -88.12
CA LEU A 154 -30.04 -19.99 -88.82
C LEU A 154 -30.91 -18.83 -88.33
N ARG A 155 -30.40 -17.95 -87.44
CA ARG A 155 -31.22 -16.90 -86.83
C ARG A 155 -30.45 -15.61 -86.54
N GLU A 156 -29.71 -15.11 -87.53
CA GLU A 156 -29.50 -13.66 -87.62
C GLU A 156 -30.79 -13.00 -88.09
N GLY A 157 -31.54 -12.45 -87.14
CA GLY A 157 -32.74 -11.70 -87.44
C GLY A 157 -33.49 -11.27 -86.19
N ARG A 158 -33.28 -10.00 -85.84
CA ARG A 158 -34.14 -9.11 -85.03
C ARG A 158 -33.98 -9.06 -83.49
N THR A 159 -33.35 -7.95 -83.09
CA THR A 159 -33.84 -6.88 -82.17
C THR A 159 -33.96 -7.11 -80.66
N SER A 160 -33.32 -6.17 -79.95
CA SER A 160 -33.38 -5.71 -78.55
C SER A 160 -34.75 -5.05 -78.17
N PRO A 161 -34.95 -4.30 -77.04
CA PRO A 161 -34.15 -4.01 -75.82
C PRO A 161 -34.98 -3.98 -74.48
N THR A 162 -34.40 -3.38 -73.41
CA THR A 162 -34.96 -2.77 -72.16
C THR A 162 -34.94 -3.65 -70.89
N GLY A 163 -34.63 -3.16 -69.67
CA GLY A 163 -34.26 -1.83 -69.16
C GLY A 163 -34.15 -1.80 -67.62
N ALA A 164 -33.60 -0.69 -67.10
CA ALA A 164 -33.80 -0.06 -65.77
C ALA A 164 -33.08 -0.56 -64.48
N SER A 165 -32.58 0.45 -63.75
CA SER A 165 -31.74 0.52 -62.54
C SER A 165 -32.52 0.81 -61.23
N PRO A 166 -31.95 0.60 -60.01
CA PRO A 166 -32.52 1.05 -58.73
C PRO A 166 -31.83 2.31 -58.14
N PRO A 167 -32.47 3.04 -57.19
CA PRO A 167 -32.00 4.35 -56.68
C PRO A 167 -31.20 4.30 -55.35
N PRO A 168 -30.54 5.41 -54.93
CA PRO A 168 -29.64 5.48 -53.77
C PRO A 168 -30.31 5.99 -52.47
N SER A 169 -29.75 5.64 -51.31
CA SER A 169 -30.15 6.04 -49.96
C SER A 169 -29.26 7.16 -49.36
N SER A 170 -29.85 8.05 -48.56
CA SER A 170 -29.21 9.20 -47.89
C SER A 170 -28.90 8.94 -46.39
N PRO A 171 -27.98 9.69 -45.74
CA PRO A 171 -27.59 9.48 -44.34
C PRO A 171 -28.32 10.41 -43.35
N PRO A 172 -28.44 10.08 -42.04
CA PRO A 172 -29.10 10.93 -41.07
C PRO A 172 -28.13 11.85 -40.31
N THR A 173 -28.57 13.08 -40.09
CA THR A 173 -27.99 14.13 -39.23
C THR A 173 -28.34 13.89 -37.75
N THR A 174 -27.34 13.82 -36.87
CA THR A 174 -27.54 13.71 -35.41
C THR A 174 -27.54 15.07 -34.72
N ALA A 175 -28.68 15.46 -34.14
CA ALA A 175 -28.80 16.58 -33.21
C ALA A 175 -28.34 16.16 -31.80
N ARG A 176 -27.59 17.04 -31.13
CA ARG A 176 -26.92 16.81 -29.83
C ARG A 176 -27.93 16.90 -28.67
N ARG A 177 -28.34 15.75 -28.12
CA ARG A 177 -29.20 15.64 -26.92
C ARG A 177 -28.35 15.85 -25.65
N LYS A 178 -28.82 16.62 -24.67
CA LYS A 178 -28.18 16.74 -23.34
C LYS A 178 -28.25 15.38 -22.64
N GLU A 179 -27.09 14.83 -22.26
CA GLU A 179 -26.96 13.55 -21.55
C GLU A 179 -27.58 13.62 -20.15
N SER A 180 -28.41 12.65 -19.80
CA SER A 180 -28.91 12.47 -18.42
C SER A 180 -27.90 11.66 -17.60
N ALA A 181 -27.88 11.82 -16.26
CA ALA A 181 -27.00 11.04 -15.39
C ALA A 181 -27.14 9.51 -15.57
N GLY A 182 -28.33 9.04 -15.95
CA GLY A 182 -28.58 7.62 -16.27
C GLY A 182 -27.90 7.15 -17.55
N ASP A 183 -27.69 8.04 -18.53
CA ASP A 183 -26.97 7.72 -19.77
C ASP A 183 -25.46 7.61 -19.52
N VAL A 184 -24.92 8.42 -18.60
CA VAL A 184 -23.51 8.33 -18.17
C VAL A 184 -23.23 7.01 -17.45
N VAL A 185 -24.11 6.60 -16.54
CA VAL A 185 -23.98 5.30 -15.82
C VAL A 185 -24.12 4.13 -16.79
N ARG A 186 -25.07 4.19 -17.75
CA ARG A 186 -25.23 3.16 -18.79
C ARG A 186 -23.97 3.04 -19.65
N ALA A 187 -23.41 4.17 -20.09
CA ALA A 187 -22.18 4.19 -20.88
C ALA A 187 -21.00 3.60 -20.09
N ALA A 188 -20.86 3.92 -18.81
CA ALA A 188 -19.82 3.34 -17.95
C ALA A 188 -19.99 1.82 -17.78
N VAL A 189 -21.21 1.33 -17.54
CA VAL A 189 -21.51 -0.11 -17.45
C VAL A 189 -21.19 -0.82 -18.76
N GLN A 190 -21.51 -0.21 -19.89
CA GLN A 190 -21.23 -0.76 -21.21
C GLN A 190 -19.73 -0.79 -21.51
N GLU A 191 -18.97 0.26 -21.18
CA GLU A 191 -17.51 0.26 -21.28
C GLU A 191 -16.88 -0.83 -20.41
N CYS A 192 -17.35 -0.99 -19.17
CA CYS A 192 -16.91 -2.09 -18.30
C CYS A 192 -17.20 -3.46 -18.90
N ALA A 193 -18.39 -3.67 -19.47
CA ALA A 193 -18.76 -4.93 -20.13
C ALA A 193 -17.89 -5.20 -21.38
N LEU A 194 -17.58 -4.17 -22.18
CA LEU A 194 -16.70 -4.28 -23.35
C LEU A 194 -15.24 -4.59 -22.95
N LEU A 195 -14.77 -3.99 -21.85
CA LEU A 195 -13.46 -4.27 -21.26
C LEU A 195 -13.38 -5.72 -20.78
N LEU A 196 -14.34 -6.18 -20.00
CA LEU A 196 -14.39 -7.58 -19.53
C LEU A 196 -14.48 -8.57 -20.70
N ALA A 197 -15.33 -8.28 -21.70
CA ALA A 197 -15.47 -9.11 -22.90
C ALA A 197 -14.14 -9.26 -23.66
N SER A 198 -13.27 -8.26 -23.62
CA SER A 198 -11.95 -8.33 -24.27
C SER A 198 -11.00 -9.36 -23.65
N HIS A 199 -11.25 -9.78 -22.40
CA HIS A 199 -10.48 -10.77 -21.66
C HIS A 199 -11.24 -12.10 -21.50
N THR A 200 -11.96 -12.52 -22.55
CA THR A 200 -12.66 -13.82 -22.59
C THR A 200 -12.20 -14.63 -23.80
N TYR A 201 -12.54 -15.92 -23.85
CA TYR A 201 -12.20 -16.81 -24.96
C TYR A 201 -12.76 -16.34 -26.32
N GLU A 202 -13.90 -15.63 -26.35
CA GLU A 202 -14.57 -15.17 -27.57
C GLU A 202 -14.84 -13.65 -27.55
N PRO A 203 -13.80 -12.81 -27.63
CA PRO A 203 -13.94 -11.38 -27.39
C PRO A 203 -14.77 -10.67 -28.47
N VAL A 204 -14.77 -11.19 -29.70
CA VAL A 204 -15.53 -10.61 -30.83
C VAL A 204 -17.03 -10.85 -30.64
N VAL A 205 -17.41 -12.08 -30.28
CA VAL A 205 -18.81 -12.49 -30.10
C VAL A 205 -19.40 -11.77 -28.89
N LEU A 206 -18.69 -11.75 -27.76
CA LEU A 206 -19.19 -11.06 -26.57
C LEU A 206 -19.26 -9.54 -26.75
N LYS A 207 -18.30 -8.91 -27.43
CA LYS A 207 -18.40 -7.46 -27.73
C LYS A 207 -19.59 -7.16 -28.63
N ALA A 208 -19.83 -7.97 -29.66
CA ALA A 208 -21.02 -7.84 -30.50
C ALA A 208 -22.31 -8.01 -29.69
N HIS A 209 -22.34 -8.98 -28.77
CA HIS A 209 -23.49 -9.20 -27.89
C HIS A 209 -23.75 -8.01 -26.94
N VAL A 210 -22.70 -7.43 -26.34
CA VAL A 210 -22.77 -6.22 -25.50
C VAL A 210 -23.30 -5.03 -26.30
N LEU A 211 -22.83 -4.84 -27.53
CA LEU A 211 -23.28 -3.75 -28.41
C LEU A 211 -24.74 -3.94 -28.89
N GLN A 212 -25.19 -5.19 -29.04
CA GLN A 212 -26.57 -5.49 -29.48
C GLN A 212 -27.61 -5.37 -28.35
N HIS A 213 -27.25 -5.60 -27.08
CA HIS A 213 -28.20 -5.70 -25.97
C HIS A 213 -28.18 -4.50 -24.98
N SER A 214 -27.57 -3.36 -25.36
CA SER A 214 -27.36 -2.19 -24.49
C SER A 214 -28.46 -1.12 -24.57
N SER A 215 -29.72 -1.46 -24.87
CA SER A 215 -30.79 -0.46 -24.99
C SER A 215 -31.10 0.22 -23.65
N ASP A 216 -31.09 -0.53 -22.54
CA ASP A 216 -31.48 -0.07 -21.21
C ASP A 216 -30.44 -0.40 -20.13
N LEU A 217 -30.51 0.27 -18.97
CA LEU A 217 -29.58 0.02 -17.86
C LEU A 217 -29.73 -1.40 -17.28
N SER A 218 -30.97 -1.92 -17.17
CA SER A 218 -31.24 -3.28 -16.68
C SER A 218 -30.71 -4.37 -17.61
N SER A 219 -30.82 -4.17 -18.93
CA SER A 219 -30.26 -5.11 -19.91
C SER A 219 -28.73 -5.08 -19.86
N SER A 220 -28.14 -3.88 -19.77
CA SER A 220 -26.70 -3.68 -19.64
C SER A 220 -26.12 -4.36 -18.40
N LEU A 221 -26.82 -4.30 -17.25
CA LEU A 221 -26.41 -5.00 -16.02
C LEU A 221 -26.51 -6.53 -16.15
N ARG A 222 -27.54 -7.06 -16.82
CA ARG A 222 -27.66 -8.50 -17.09
C ARG A 222 -26.57 -9.00 -18.03
N THR A 223 -26.29 -8.25 -19.10
CA THR A 223 -25.20 -8.56 -20.03
C THR A 223 -23.84 -8.46 -19.32
N LEU A 224 -23.63 -7.47 -18.45
CA LEU A 224 -22.44 -7.38 -17.60
C LEU A 224 -22.28 -8.64 -16.73
N GLY A 225 -23.36 -9.10 -16.08
CA GLY A 225 -23.34 -10.33 -15.28
C GLY A 225 -22.99 -11.58 -16.10
N PHE A 226 -23.54 -11.72 -17.31
CA PHE A 226 -23.20 -12.81 -18.22
C PHE A 226 -21.74 -12.76 -18.69
N VAL A 227 -21.25 -11.58 -19.11
CA VAL A 227 -19.86 -11.36 -19.51
C VAL A 227 -18.91 -11.64 -18.33
N PHE A 228 -19.28 -11.21 -17.12
CA PHE A 228 -18.50 -11.43 -15.90
C PHE A 228 -18.38 -12.93 -15.58
N LYS A 229 -19.46 -13.71 -15.75
CA LYS A 229 -19.39 -15.17 -15.62
C LYS A 229 -18.38 -15.77 -16.61
N LYS A 230 -18.42 -15.36 -17.88
CA LYS A 230 -17.47 -15.83 -18.91
C LYS A 230 -16.03 -15.39 -18.64
N PHE A 231 -15.83 -14.22 -18.06
CA PHE A 231 -14.54 -13.75 -17.58
C PHE A 231 -13.98 -14.65 -16.46
N LEU A 232 -14.81 -15.03 -15.48
CA LEU A 232 -14.42 -15.96 -14.42
C LEU A 232 -14.06 -17.36 -14.97
N GLU A 233 -14.80 -17.85 -15.95
CA GLU A 233 -14.51 -19.14 -16.63
C GLU A 233 -13.13 -19.12 -17.34
N HIS A 234 -12.70 -17.96 -17.82
CA HIS A 234 -11.39 -17.79 -18.46
C HIS A 234 -10.24 -17.70 -17.44
N HIS A 235 -10.47 -17.07 -16.29
CA HIS A 235 -9.45 -16.77 -15.29
C HIS A 235 -9.52 -17.65 -14.03
N THR A 236 -9.84 -18.93 -14.20
CA THR A 236 -9.99 -19.89 -13.09
C THR A 236 -8.71 -20.09 -12.26
N VAL A 237 -7.53 -20.11 -12.88
CA VAL A 237 -6.23 -20.21 -12.17
C VAL A 237 -6.00 -19.00 -11.26
N THR A 238 -6.39 -17.80 -11.70
CA THR A 238 -6.20 -16.58 -10.91
C THR A 238 -7.16 -16.55 -9.72
N LEU A 239 -8.35 -17.14 -9.89
CA LEU A 239 -9.32 -17.32 -8.81
C LEU A 239 -8.80 -18.30 -7.74
N VAL A 240 -8.10 -19.37 -8.14
CA VAL A 240 -7.40 -20.29 -7.21
C VAL A 240 -6.29 -19.57 -6.44
N VAL A 241 -5.47 -18.75 -7.12
CA VAL A 241 -4.43 -17.94 -6.44
C VAL A 241 -5.06 -16.95 -5.47
N LEU A 242 -6.13 -16.26 -5.86
CA LEU A 242 -6.80 -15.25 -5.03
C LEU A 242 -7.44 -15.87 -3.79
N SER A 243 -8.13 -17.00 -3.92
CA SER A 243 -8.73 -17.69 -2.78
C SER A 243 -7.66 -18.16 -1.80
N ALA A 244 -6.57 -18.76 -2.29
CA ALA A 244 -5.45 -19.20 -1.45
C ALA A 244 -4.75 -18.02 -0.75
N LEU A 245 -4.58 -16.88 -1.45
CA LEU A 245 -3.99 -15.68 -0.88
C LEU A 245 -4.86 -15.11 0.26
N LEU A 246 -6.17 -15.01 0.03
CA LEU A 246 -7.11 -14.57 1.06
C LEU A 246 -7.08 -15.51 2.26
N ASN A 247 -6.98 -16.83 2.02
CA ASN A 247 -6.86 -17.81 3.10
C ASN A 247 -5.59 -17.59 3.92
N ALA A 248 -4.43 -17.42 3.26
CA ALA A 248 -3.16 -17.13 3.91
C ALA A 248 -3.13 -15.79 4.67
N LEU A 249 -3.81 -14.75 4.16
CA LEU A 249 -3.90 -13.43 4.81
C LEU A 249 -4.74 -13.46 6.09
N LEU A 250 -5.81 -14.27 6.11
CA LEU A 250 -6.72 -14.41 7.25
C LEU A 250 -6.11 -15.28 8.35
N THR A 251 -5.58 -16.46 7.97
CA THR A 251 -5.02 -17.45 8.90
C THR A 251 -3.60 -17.07 9.35
N GLY A 252 -2.71 -16.76 8.41
CA GLY A 252 -1.28 -16.50 8.67
C GLY A 252 -0.45 -17.75 8.97
N CYS A 253 -1.00 -18.95 8.77
CA CYS A 253 -0.37 -20.21 9.10
C CYS A 253 0.66 -20.66 8.06
N ALA A 254 1.69 -21.40 8.50
CA ALA A 254 2.70 -21.97 7.59
C ALA A 254 2.09 -22.93 6.54
N TYR A 255 1.05 -23.69 6.91
CA TYR A 255 0.37 -24.63 6.02
C TYR A 255 -0.28 -23.92 4.81
N GLU A 256 -1.05 -22.85 5.06
CA GLU A 256 -1.69 -22.08 3.98
C GLU A 256 -0.68 -21.32 3.11
N LEU A 257 0.40 -20.83 3.73
CA LEU A 257 1.52 -20.23 2.99
C LEU A 257 2.21 -21.26 2.10
N GLY A 258 2.29 -22.53 2.51
CA GLY A 258 2.79 -23.65 1.71
C GLY A 258 1.92 -23.94 0.49
N ALA A 259 0.59 -23.96 0.65
CA ALA A 259 -0.34 -24.11 -0.49
C ALA A 259 -0.17 -22.95 -1.48
N LEU A 260 -0.12 -21.71 -1.00
CA LEU A 260 0.09 -20.54 -1.85
C LEU A 260 1.49 -20.57 -2.52
N LEU A 261 2.50 -21.09 -1.82
CA LEU A 261 3.85 -21.29 -2.36
C LEU A 261 3.79 -22.20 -3.59
N TYR A 262 3.19 -23.38 -3.40
CA TYR A 262 3.06 -24.39 -4.43
C TYR A 262 2.28 -23.88 -5.64
N ILE A 263 1.15 -23.19 -5.44
CA ILE A 263 0.29 -22.67 -6.53
C ILE A 263 1.05 -21.70 -7.45
N LEU A 264 1.79 -20.74 -6.88
CA LEU A 264 2.53 -19.77 -7.69
C LEU A 264 3.78 -20.39 -8.33
N ALA A 265 4.46 -21.29 -7.61
CA ALA A 265 5.68 -21.91 -8.12
C ALA A 265 5.38 -22.89 -9.27
N VAL A 266 4.42 -23.80 -9.10
CA VAL A 266 4.24 -24.96 -10.00
C VAL A 266 3.13 -24.73 -11.04
N PRO A 267 1.83 -24.79 -10.70
CA PRO A 267 0.78 -24.78 -11.72
C PRO A 267 0.62 -23.43 -12.43
N LEU A 268 0.96 -22.31 -11.80
CA LEU A 268 0.91 -21.00 -12.48
C LEU A 268 2.02 -20.84 -13.53
N ALA A 269 3.20 -21.41 -13.28
CA ALA A 269 4.39 -21.27 -14.13
C ALA A 269 4.38 -22.22 -15.34
N TYR A 270 3.63 -23.32 -15.28
CA TYR A 270 3.54 -24.34 -16.32
C TYR A 270 2.99 -23.78 -17.65
N ASN A 271 3.57 -24.16 -18.79
CA ASN A 271 3.17 -23.71 -20.13
C ASN A 271 2.84 -24.91 -21.06
N PRO A 272 1.70 -24.95 -21.78
CA PRO A 272 0.58 -23.99 -21.80
C PRO A 272 -0.38 -24.13 -20.62
N TYR A 273 -0.57 -25.33 -20.08
CA TYR A 273 -1.42 -25.63 -18.92
C TYR A 273 -0.75 -26.71 -18.05
N ALA A 274 -0.94 -26.63 -16.73
CA ALA A 274 -0.40 -27.62 -15.81
C ALA A 274 -1.11 -28.97 -15.98
N PRO A 275 -0.42 -30.10 -15.80
CA PRO A 275 -1.03 -31.42 -15.90
C PRO A 275 -2.02 -31.64 -14.76
N ARG A 276 -3.05 -32.45 -15.00
CA ARG A 276 -4.13 -32.70 -14.01
C ARG A 276 -3.59 -33.15 -12.64
N ALA A 277 -2.52 -33.95 -12.65
CA ALA A 277 -1.83 -34.43 -11.45
C ALA A 277 -1.39 -33.31 -10.48
N THR A 278 -0.96 -32.14 -10.98
CA THR A 278 -0.50 -31.05 -10.09
C THR A 278 -1.63 -30.47 -9.25
N TYR A 279 -2.83 -30.36 -9.83
CA TYR A 279 -4.01 -29.88 -9.13
C TYR A 279 -4.66 -30.97 -8.27
N GLN A 280 -4.53 -32.25 -8.63
CA GLN A 280 -4.93 -33.37 -7.75
C GLN A 280 -4.07 -33.41 -6.49
N PHE A 281 -2.76 -33.22 -6.62
CA PHE A 281 -1.86 -33.08 -5.47
C PHE A 281 -2.24 -31.89 -4.60
N LEU A 282 -2.52 -30.72 -5.19
CA LEU A 282 -2.99 -29.55 -4.44
C LEU A 282 -4.32 -29.82 -3.72
N LEU A 283 -5.23 -30.52 -4.37
CA LEU A 283 -6.51 -30.90 -3.78
C LEU A 283 -6.29 -31.81 -2.57
N LEU A 284 -5.43 -32.82 -2.71
CA LEU A 284 -5.02 -33.71 -1.61
C LEU A 284 -4.37 -32.93 -0.46
N TYR A 285 -3.52 -31.96 -0.78
CA TYR A 285 -2.91 -31.10 0.24
C TYR A 285 -4.00 -30.35 1.02
N ILE A 286 -4.87 -29.59 0.34
CA ILE A 286 -5.94 -28.82 1.01
C ILE A 286 -6.85 -29.72 1.84
N THR A 287 -7.21 -30.91 1.33
CA THR A 287 -8.08 -31.84 2.06
C THR A 287 -7.41 -32.43 3.29
N THR A 288 -6.12 -32.79 3.21
CA THR A 288 -5.36 -33.22 4.39
C THR A 288 -5.25 -32.10 5.42
N GLY A 289 -5.15 -30.84 4.99
CA GLY A 289 -5.18 -29.67 5.86
C GLY A 289 -6.51 -29.51 6.59
N ILE A 290 -7.63 -29.60 5.87
CA ILE A 290 -8.98 -29.54 6.47
C ILE A 290 -9.16 -30.67 7.48
N LEU A 291 -8.79 -31.90 7.12
CA LEU A 291 -8.89 -33.06 8.00
C LEU A 291 -8.00 -32.91 9.25
N LEU A 292 -6.78 -32.41 9.08
CA LEU A 292 -5.89 -32.21 10.20
C LEU A 292 -6.41 -31.12 11.14
N LYS A 293 -7.01 -30.04 10.62
CA LYS A 293 -7.66 -29.00 11.43
C LYS A 293 -8.88 -29.53 12.19
N THR A 294 -9.69 -30.41 11.59
CA THR A 294 -10.85 -31.02 12.27
C THR A 294 -10.43 -32.02 13.35
N VAL A 295 -9.41 -32.83 13.09
CA VAL A 295 -8.81 -33.73 14.10
C VAL A 295 -8.22 -32.94 15.26
N VAL A 296 -7.47 -31.88 14.96
CA VAL A 296 -6.91 -30.98 15.97
C VAL A 296 -8.02 -30.33 16.80
N GLN A 297 -9.12 -29.88 16.19
CA GLN A 297 -10.25 -29.33 16.92
C GLN A 297 -10.86 -30.36 17.90
N LEU A 298 -11.02 -31.62 17.48
CA LEU A 298 -11.54 -32.69 18.33
C LEU A 298 -10.62 -32.96 19.53
N VAL A 299 -9.31 -33.06 19.28
CA VAL A 299 -8.30 -33.33 20.33
C VAL A 299 -8.19 -32.17 21.31
N LEU A 300 -8.25 -30.92 20.84
CA LEU A 300 -8.14 -29.73 21.69
C LEU A 300 -9.32 -29.57 22.66
N VAL A 301 -10.48 -30.13 22.32
CA VAL A 301 -11.70 -30.09 23.15
C VAL A 301 -11.62 -31.14 24.26
N GLU A 302 -11.08 -32.33 23.97
CA GLU A 302 -10.91 -33.38 24.98
C GLU A 302 -9.67 -33.12 25.87
N HIS A 303 -8.62 -32.52 25.32
CA HIS A 303 -7.35 -32.30 26.00
C HIS A 303 -6.79 -30.90 25.71
N PRO A 304 -6.87 -29.94 26.65
CA PRO A 304 -6.28 -28.62 26.45
C PRO A 304 -4.75 -28.75 26.30
N PRO A 305 -4.15 -28.17 25.25
CA PRO A 305 -2.74 -28.33 24.95
C PRO A 305 -1.87 -27.56 25.95
N SER A 306 -0.64 -28.03 26.16
CA SER A 306 0.40 -27.25 26.87
C SER A 306 0.69 -25.94 26.11
N GLU A 307 1.19 -24.91 26.79
CA GLU A 307 1.49 -23.61 26.16
C GLU A 307 2.43 -23.71 24.95
N LEU A 308 3.40 -24.64 25.01
CA LEU A 308 4.30 -24.90 23.89
C LEU A 308 3.55 -25.53 22.71
N ALA A 309 2.67 -26.50 22.97
CA ALA A 309 1.89 -27.16 21.94
C ALA A 309 0.89 -26.19 21.29
N SER A 310 0.23 -25.32 22.07
CA SER A 310 -0.64 -24.28 21.53
C SER A 310 0.13 -23.23 20.73
N MET A 311 1.35 -22.88 21.13
CA MET A 311 2.21 -21.97 20.35
C MET A 311 2.65 -22.59 19.02
N ILE A 312 3.03 -23.87 19.01
CA ILE A 312 3.45 -24.57 17.78
C ILE A 312 2.24 -24.74 16.83
N LEU A 313 1.12 -25.20 17.37
CA LEU A 313 -0.10 -25.42 16.61
C LEU A 313 -0.66 -24.12 16.03
N SER A 314 -0.57 -23.02 16.80
CA SER A 314 -1.01 -21.69 16.37
C SER A 314 -0.20 -21.10 15.21
N ARG A 315 1.06 -21.56 15.06
CA ARG A 315 2.01 -21.11 14.04
C ARG A 315 1.98 -21.96 12.77
N LEU A 316 1.69 -23.26 12.92
CA LEU A 316 1.74 -24.22 11.82
C LEU A 316 0.40 -24.38 11.13
N LEU A 317 -0.70 -24.55 11.87
CA LEU A 317 -1.94 -25.11 11.32
C LEU A 317 -3.20 -24.28 11.59
N VAL A 318 -3.45 -23.89 12.84
CA VAL A 318 -4.71 -23.27 13.28
C VAL A 318 -4.43 -21.90 13.88
N ARG A 319 -5.38 -20.96 13.84
CA ARG A 319 -5.24 -19.72 14.62
C ARG A 319 -5.94 -19.87 15.97
N VAL A 320 -5.18 -19.82 17.05
CA VAL A 320 -5.70 -19.77 18.41
C VAL A 320 -5.78 -18.29 18.82
N SER A 321 -6.98 -17.73 18.92
CA SER A 321 -7.19 -16.37 19.46
C SER A 321 -7.58 -16.46 20.93
N SER A 322 -6.78 -15.91 21.85
CA SER A 322 -7.25 -15.62 23.21
C SER A 322 -8.02 -14.29 23.18
N VAL A 323 -9.31 -14.32 23.49
CA VAL A 323 -10.09 -13.10 23.77
C VAL A 323 -9.88 -12.76 25.25
N GLY A 324 -9.72 -11.47 25.55
CA GLY A 324 -9.35 -10.96 26.88
C GLY A 324 -10.50 -10.91 27.89
N GLU A 325 -10.10 -10.68 29.15
CA GLU A 325 -10.90 -10.60 30.39
C GLU A 325 -12.26 -9.90 30.23
N GLU A 326 -13.33 -10.67 30.46
CA GLU A 326 -14.49 -10.19 31.21
C GLU A 326 -14.50 -10.89 32.58
N ASP A 327 -14.86 -10.15 33.63
CA ASP A 327 -14.78 -10.53 35.05
C ASP A 327 -15.06 -12.02 35.34
N GLY A 328 -14.04 -12.73 35.82
CA GLY A 328 -14.21 -14.02 36.50
C GLY A 328 -14.18 -15.27 35.62
N GLY A 329 -13.11 -15.47 34.84
CA GLY A 329 -12.76 -16.76 34.22
C GLY A 329 -12.16 -16.58 32.82
N GLU A 330 -10.92 -17.02 32.59
CA GLU A 330 -10.33 -17.02 31.25
C GLU A 330 -11.03 -18.08 30.36
N GLU A 331 -12.09 -17.70 29.64
CA GLU A 331 -12.62 -18.52 28.56
C GLU A 331 -11.81 -18.29 27.27
N ARG A 332 -10.92 -19.25 26.95
CA ARG A 332 -10.18 -19.29 25.68
C ARG A 332 -11.09 -19.75 24.54
N GLU A 333 -11.80 -18.83 23.88
CA GLU A 333 -12.51 -19.15 22.62
C GLU A 333 -11.55 -19.35 21.44
N THR A 334 -11.25 -20.60 21.09
CA THR A 334 -10.50 -20.93 19.87
C THR A 334 -11.39 -20.79 18.62
N LYS A 335 -11.24 -19.69 17.86
CA LYS A 335 -11.95 -19.50 16.59
C LYS A 335 -11.26 -20.22 15.44
N PHE A 336 -11.77 -21.39 15.07
CA PHE A 336 -11.38 -22.10 13.83
C PHE A 336 -12.10 -21.47 12.63
N SER A 337 -11.37 -21.17 11.55
CA SER A 337 -11.94 -20.59 10.33
C SER A 337 -11.78 -21.56 9.16
N PHE A 338 -12.74 -22.48 9.00
CA PHE A 338 -12.74 -23.45 7.89
C PHE A 338 -13.33 -22.89 6.59
N GLY A 339 -14.13 -21.83 6.68
CA GLY A 339 -14.88 -21.30 5.53
C GLY A 339 -14.00 -20.94 4.32
N MET A 340 -12.81 -20.39 4.54
CA MET A 340 -11.88 -20.07 3.45
C MET A 340 -11.18 -21.31 2.89
N ASP A 341 -10.87 -22.31 3.71
CA ASP A 341 -10.33 -23.59 3.23
C ASP A 341 -11.30 -24.24 2.25
N TYR A 342 -12.60 -24.27 2.56
CA TYR A 342 -13.62 -24.76 1.64
C TYR A 342 -13.75 -23.91 0.36
N ILE A 343 -13.62 -22.58 0.46
CA ILE A 343 -13.63 -21.72 -0.73
C ILE A 343 -12.41 -22.02 -1.63
N THR A 344 -11.23 -22.25 -1.06
CA THR A 344 -10.05 -22.65 -1.83
C THR A 344 -10.23 -24.03 -2.47
N PHE A 345 -10.81 -24.98 -1.75
CA PHE A 345 -11.14 -26.30 -2.26
C PHE A 345 -12.12 -26.22 -3.45
N ILE A 346 -13.22 -25.47 -3.29
CA ILE A 346 -14.22 -25.24 -4.35
C ILE A 346 -13.58 -24.59 -5.57
N ALA A 347 -12.70 -23.60 -5.37
CA ALA A 347 -11.97 -22.94 -6.45
C ALA A 347 -11.14 -23.91 -7.29
N VAL A 348 -10.41 -24.85 -6.64
CA VAL A 348 -9.59 -25.86 -7.33
C VAL A 348 -10.48 -26.85 -8.09
N VAL A 349 -11.55 -27.34 -7.48
CA VAL A 349 -12.52 -28.26 -8.13
C VAL A 349 -13.18 -27.58 -9.33
N PHE A 350 -13.59 -26.31 -9.18
CA PHE A 350 -14.18 -25.53 -10.25
C PHE A 350 -13.22 -25.31 -11.42
N HIS A 351 -11.94 -25.05 -11.14
CA HIS A 351 -10.90 -24.97 -12.17
C HIS A 351 -10.76 -26.29 -12.93
N GLN A 352 -10.63 -27.42 -12.22
CA GLN A 352 -10.53 -28.74 -12.85
C GLN A 352 -11.76 -29.06 -13.72
N PHE A 353 -12.96 -28.77 -13.22
CA PHE A 353 -14.20 -28.97 -13.97
C PHE A 353 -14.20 -28.21 -15.30
N ILE A 354 -13.79 -26.94 -15.30
CA ILE A 354 -13.73 -26.11 -16.51
C ILE A 354 -12.67 -26.63 -17.50
N CYS A 355 -11.53 -27.10 -17.00
CA CYS A 355 -10.51 -27.70 -17.86
C CYS A 355 -11.01 -28.98 -18.54
N VAL A 356 -11.73 -29.85 -17.81
CA VAL A 356 -12.35 -31.05 -18.40
C VAL A 356 -13.46 -30.67 -19.37
N SER A 357 -14.35 -29.72 -19.02
CA SER A 357 -15.46 -29.31 -19.89
C SER A 357 -14.99 -28.72 -21.22
N ASN A 358 -13.84 -28.04 -21.22
CA ASN A 358 -13.24 -27.44 -22.40
C ASN A 358 -12.30 -28.41 -23.15
N GLY A 359 -12.17 -29.67 -22.71
CA GLY A 359 -11.33 -30.68 -23.35
C GLY A 359 -9.83 -30.44 -23.19
N VAL A 360 -9.39 -29.64 -22.20
CA VAL A 360 -7.96 -29.43 -21.88
C VAL A 360 -7.33 -30.68 -21.28
N TYR A 361 -8.10 -31.43 -20.49
CA TYR A 361 -7.72 -32.75 -20.00
C TYR A 361 -8.52 -33.82 -20.76
N ASN A 362 -7.83 -34.70 -21.48
CA ASN A 362 -8.46 -35.82 -22.16
C ASN A 362 -8.50 -37.05 -21.24
N ASN A 363 -9.59 -37.82 -21.25
CA ASN A 363 -9.72 -39.01 -20.40
C ASN A 363 -8.85 -40.18 -20.94
N ASP A 364 -8.55 -40.21 -22.25
CA ASP A 364 -7.78 -41.30 -22.87
C ASP A 364 -6.28 -41.29 -22.49
N ASP A 365 -5.73 -40.13 -22.11
CA ASP A 365 -4.34 -40.04 -21.62
C ASP A 365 -4.20 -40.69 -20.23
N VAL A 366 -5.29 -40.79 -19.47
CA VAL A 366 -5.37 -41.46 -18.17
C VAL A 366 -5.28 -42.97 -18.36
N ASP A 367 -6.03 -43.54 -19.31
CA ASP A 367 -5.95 -44.96 -19.68
C ASP A 367 -4.57 -45.34 -20.24
N ARG A 368 -3.88 -44.41 -20.91
CA ARG A 368 -2.54 -44.63 -21.46
C ARG A 368 -1.45 -44.58 -20.38
N GLN A 369 -1.52 -43.64 -19.44
CA GLN A 369 -0.63 -43.59 -18.28
C GLN A 369 -0.84 -44.80 -17.35
N LEU A 370 -2.09 -45.26 -17.20
CA LEU A 370 -2.42 -46.47 -16.45
C LEU A 370 -1.91 -47.75 -17.13
N ARG A 371 -1.91 -47.83 -18.48
CA ARG A 371 -1.27 -48.94 -19.21
C ARG A 371 0.24 -48.97 -19.01
N GLU A 372 0.90 -47.81 -19.01
CA GLU A 372 2.34 -47.72 -18.71
C GLU A 372 2.67 -48.08 -17.24
N GLU A 373 1.73 -47.92 -16.30
CA GLU A 373 1.88 -48.37 -14.90
C GLU A 373 1.73 -49.88 -14.70
N THR A 374 1.21 -50.61 -15.69
CA THR A 374 0.92 -52.05 -15.56
C THR A 374 1.89 -52.95 -16.34
N GLU A 375 2.73 -52.40 -17.23
CA GLU A 375 3.74 -53.17 -17.95
C GLU A 375 5.11 -53.13 -17.23
N PRO A 376 5.66 -54.29 -16.79
CA PRO A 376 7.06 -54.35 -16.37
C PRO A 376 7.96 -54.05 -17.57
N LEU A 377 8.96 -53.19 -17.38
CA LEU A 377 9.98 -52.92 -18.39
C LEU A 377 10.60 -54.25 -18.89
N PRO A 378 10.90 -54.39 -20.19
CA PRO A 378 11.66 -55.54 -20.67
C PRO A 378 13.00 -55.60 -19.93
N PRO A 379 13.53 -56.81 -19.63
CA PRO A 379 14.83 -56.92 -19.00
C PRO A 379 15.87 -56.27 -19.91
N ASN A 380 16.57 -55.26 -19.39
CA ASN A 380 17.74 -54.71 -20.06
C ASN A 380 18.83 -55.79 -20.03
N ASP A 381 19.05 -56.42 -21.17
CA ASP A 381 20.33 -57.04 -21.49
C ASP A 381 21.42 -55.95 -21.48
N GLU A 382 22.63 -56.35 -21.11
CA GLU A 382 23.87 -55.56 -21.02
C GLU A 382 24.16 -54.87 -19.68
N LEU A 383 24.65 -55.68 -18.74
CA LEU A 383 25.84 -55.34 -17.95
C LEU A 383 26.58 -56.64 -17.62
N GLU A 384 27.48 -57.04 -18.51
CA GLU A 384 28.57 -57.95 -18.18
C GLU A 384 29.45 -57.31 -17.09
N MET A 385 29.89 -58.09 -16.10
CA MET A 385 31.29 -58.39 -15.79
C MET A 385 31.42 -59.14 -14.45
N VAL A 386 31.86 -60.43 -14.52
CA VAL A 386 33.01 -61.05 -13.79
C VAL A 386 33.00 -61.03 -12.24
N ASP A 387 33.20 -62.10 -11.44
CA ASP A 387 33.67 -63.49 -11.58
C ASP A 387 33.33 -64.28 -10.29
N ASN A 388 33.22 -65.61 -10.44
CA ASN A 388 33.62 -66.73 -9.54
C ASN A 388 33.41 -66.67 -8.01
N SER A 389 32.67 -67.65 -7.46
CA SER A 389 33.22 -68.97 -7.08
C SER A 389 32.18 -69.90 -6.41
N GLU A 390 32.30 -71.17 -6.78
CA GLU A 390 31.74 -72.45 -6.32
C GLU A 390 31.05 -72.58 -4.94
N ASP A 391 29.97 -73.38 -4.98
CA ASP A 391 29.49 -74.40 -4.03
C ASP A 391 29.37 -74.07 -2.53
N ASP A 392 28.12 -74.06 -2.03
CA ASP A 392 27.71 -75.06 -1.03
C ASP A 392 26.18 -75.15 -0.89
N VAL A 393 25.69 -76.39 -0.91
CA VAL A 393 24.32 -76.78 -0.61
C VAL A 393 24.12 -76.67 0.90
N VAL A 394 23.24 -75.76 1.34
CA VAL A 394 22.67 -75.83 2.70
C VAL A 394 21.15 -75.78 2.61
N SER A 395 20.56 -76.80 3.23
CA SER A 395 19.14 -77.05 3.42
C SER A 395 18.40 -75.86 4.02
N VAL A 396 17.21 -75.62 3.47
CA VAL A 396 16.17 -74.72 3.98
C VAL A 396 15.75 -75.20 5.38
N GLU A 397 16.08 -74.41 6.39
CA GLU A 397 15.26 -74.28 7.60
C GLU A 397 14.65 -72.88 7.57
N ASP A 398 13.32 -72.83 7.67
CA ASP A 398 12.48 -71.64 7.59
C ASP A 398 12.74 -70.72 8.80
N ASP A 399 13.42 -69.59 8.59
CA ASP A 399 13.57 -68.52 9.59
C ASP A 399 12.89 -67.21 9.13
N GLU A 400 12.06 -66.63 9.99
CA GLU A 400 11.34 -65.33 9.83
C GLU A 400 12.25 -64.13 9.47
N SER A 401 13.57 -64.28 9.59
CA SER A 401 14.55 -63.23 9.30
C SER A 401 14.65 -62.87 7.80
N ASP A 402 14.37 -63.81 6.90
CA ASP A 402 14.53 -63.64 5.45
C ASP A 402 13.39 -62.82 4.80
N LEU A 403 12.21 -62.81 5.44
CA LEU A 403 11.07 -61.99 5.02
C LEU A 403 11.33 -60.50 5.27
N SER A 404 11.96 -60.15 6.39
CA SER A 404 12.28 -58.76 6.74
C SER A 404 13.30 -58.13 5.77
N VAL A 405 14.27 -58.92 5.31
CA VAL A 405 15.28 -58.49 4.34
C VAL A 405 14.67 -58.32 2.94
N ARG A 406 13.74 -59.21 2.55
CA ARG A 406 12.99 -59.08 1.29
C ARG A 406 12.04 -57.88 1.29
N ILE A 407 11.35 -57.63 2.39
CA ILE A 407 10.51 -56.43 2.58
C ILE A 407 11.36 -55.17 2.52
N ALA A 408 12.50 -55.12 3.22
CA ALA A 408 13.41 -53.97 3.17
C ALA A 408 13.99 -53.73 1.76
N ALA A 409 14.26 -54.80 0.99
CA ALA A 409 14.72 -54.71 -0.39
C ALA A 409 13.61 -54.24 -1.36
N GLU A 410 12.36 -54.67 -1.15
CA GLU A 410 11.19 -54.17 -1.89
C GLU A 410 10.88 -52.71 -1.55
N GLU A 411 10.96 -52.32 -0.28
CA GLU A 411 10.82 -50.93 0.18
C GLU A 411 11.93 -50.04 -0.41
N ALA A 412 13.18 -50.51 -0.42
CA ALA A 412 14.29 -49.78 -1.03
C ALA A 412 14.13 -49.64 -2.56
N LYS A 413 13.64 -50.69 -3.25
CA LYS A 413 13.31 -50.62 -4.69
C LYS A 413 12.15 -49.66 -4.96
N ALA A 414 11.10 -49.67 -4.14
CA ALA A 414 9.97 -48.75 -4.23
C ALA A 414 10.44 -47.30 -3.99
N TYR A 415 11.33 -47.08 -3.01
CA TYR A 415 11.93 -45.78 -2.73
C TYR A 415 12.81 -45.28 -3.88
N LEU A 416 13.66 -46.15 -4.45
CA LEU A 416 14.51 -45.82 -5.60
C LEU A 416 13.68 -45.53 -6.87
N HIS A 417 12.61 -46.30 -7.09
CA HIS A 417 11.66 -46.08 -8.19
C HIS A 417 10.89 -44.76 -8.01
N CYS A 418 10.46 -44.43 -6.79
CA CYS A 418 9.77 -43.18 -6.50
C CYS A 418 10.69 -41.96 -6.67
N THR A 419 11.93 -42.04 -6.17
CA THR A 419 12.91 -40.95 -6.28
C THR A 419 13.35 -40.70 -7.73
N THR A 420 13.56 -41.76 -8.53
CA THR A 420 13.87 -41.62 -9.96
C THR A 420 12.70 -41.05 -10.77
N ARG A 421 11.45 -41.47 -10.49
CA ARG A 421 10.24 -40.90 -11.13
C ARG A 421 10.01 -39.44 -10.75
N PHE A 422 10.26 -39.07 -9.50
CA PHE A 422 10.20 -37.68 -9.04
C PHE A 422 11.27 -36.83 -9.71
N ALA A 423 12.52 -37.30 -9.76
CA ALA A 423 13.61 -36.59 -10.44
C ALA A 423 13.31 -36.36 -11.93
N LYS A 424 12.72 -37.36 -12.61
CA LYS A 424 12.25 -37.23 -14.00
C LYS A 424 11.16 -36.18 -14.12
N SER A 425 10.14 -36.20 -13.26
CA SER A 425 9.05 -35.20 -13.27
C SER A 425 9.56 -33.78 -13.02
N VAL A 426 10.53 -33.60 -12.13
CA VAL A 426 11.18 -32.30 -11.88
C VAL A 426 12.00 -31.85 -13.10
N SER A 427 12.73 -32.77 -13.74
CA SER A 427 13.46 -32.49 -14.98
C SER A 427 12.52 -32.10 -16.14
N ASP A 428 11.39 -32.81 -16.28
CA ASP A 428 10.37 -32.52 -17.28
C ASP A 428 9.73 -31.14 -17.02
N TYR A 429 9.45 -30.81 -15.76
CA TYR A 429 8.96 -29.48 -15.38
C TYR A 429 10.00 -28.38 -15.64
N TRP A 430 11.27 -28.62 -15.30
CA TRP A 430 12.35 -27.66 -15.55
C TRP A 430 12.58 -27.42 -17.05
N SER A 431 12.54 -28.49 -17.85
CA SER A 431 12.63 -28.37 -19.30
C SER A 431 11.44 -27.59 -19.87
N ASN A 432 10.21 -27.82 -19.39
CA ASN A 432 9.02 -27.05 -19.75
C ASN A 432 9.15 -25.55 -19.47
N LEU A 433 9.70 -25.19 -18.31
CA LEU A 433 9.90 -23.79 -17.91
C LEU A 433 10.89 -23.03 -18.80
N ILE A 434 11.90 -23.73 -19.32
CA ILE A 434 12.93 -23.14 -20.18
C ILE A 434 12.48 -23.18 -21.65
N SER A 435 11.75 -24.21 -22.07
CA SER A 435 11.27 -24.36 -23.43
C SER A 435 9.95 -23.60 -23.64
N VAL A 436 9.99 -22.26 -23.60
CA VAL A 436 8.80 -21.44 -23.89
C VAL A 436 8.69 -21.17 -25.38
N CYS A 437 7.68 -21.75 -26.03
CA CYS A 437 7.37 -21.50 -27.43
C CYS A 437 6.56 -20.20 -27.60
N GLY A 438 7.03 -19.26 -28.44
CA GLY A 438 6.29 -18.06 -28.83
C GLY A 438 7.13 -16.78 -28.88
N VAL A 439 6.50 -15.66 -29.23
CA VAL A 439 7.14 -14.34 -29.39
C VAL A 439 7.34 -13.62 -28.04
N GLY A 440 6.78 -14.17 -26.95
CA GLY A 440 6.77 -13.57 -25.62
C GLY A 440 5.79 -12.39 -25.49
N GLU A 441 5.38 -12.09 -24.26
CA GLU A 441 4.58 -10.89 -23.95
C GLU A 441 5.28 -10.01 -22.90
N GLU A 442 5.02 -8.70 -22.95
CA GLU A 442 5.57 -7.72 -22.00
C GLU A 442 4.69 -7.60 -20.75
N VAL A 443 5.13 -8.23 -19.65
CA VAL A 443 4.50 -8.12 -18.31
C VAL A 443 5.41 -7.37 -17.32
N TYR A 444 6.67 -7.12 -17.67
CA TYR A 444 7.72 -6.43 -16.88
C TYR A 444 7.25 -5.21 -16.08
N VAL A 445 6.48 -4.35 -16.75
CA VAL A 445 5.97 -3.08 -16.20
C VAL A 445 5.19 -3.30 -14.91
N TRP A 446 4.33 -4.32 -14.90
CA TRP A 446 3.35 -4.51 -13.85
C TRP A 446 4.01 -4.92 -12.55
N TYR A 447 4.92 -5.91 -12.58
CA TYR A 447 5.64 -6.30 -11.38
C TYR A 447 6.65 -5.24 -10.93
N THR A 448 7.27 -4.49 -11.85
CA THR A 448 8.15 -3.36 -11.48
C THR A 448 7.37 -2.26 -10.77
N LEU A 449 6.17 -1.91 -11.25
CA LEU A 449 5.30 -0.93 -10.60
C LEU A 449 4.85 -1.41 -9.21
N LEU A 450 4.49 -2.69 -9.07
CA LEU A 450 4.12 -3.27 -7.77
C LEU A 450 5.31 -3.28 -6.80
N ASN A 451 6.51 -3.57 -7.28
CA ASN A 451 7.72 -3.53 -6.47
C ASN A 451 8.02 -2.08 -6.00
N MET A 452 7.84 -1.07 -6.86
CA MET A 452 7.91 0.35 -6.47
C MET A 452 6.85 0.74 -5.43
N ILE A 453 5.60 0.28 -5.60
CA ILE A 453 4.53 0.47 -4.61
C ILE A 453 4.91 -0.17 -3.27
N SER A 454 5.54 -1.35 -3.30
CA SER A 454 5.97 -2.06 -2.10
C SER A 454 6.99 -1.27 -1.28
N ILE A 455 7.93 -0.57 -1.93
CA ILE A 455 8.92 0.29 -1.26
C ILE A 455 8.20 1.44 -0.54
N VAL A 456 7.20 2.06 -1.18
CA VAL A 456 6.40 3.12 -0.56
C VAL A 456 5.63 2.60 0.65
N VAL A 457 5.03 1.41 0.56
CA VAL A 457 4.32 0.77 1.69
C VAL A 457 5.27 0.50 2.85
N VAL A 458 6.50 0.03 2.60
CA VAL A 458 7.51 -0.16 3.64
C VAL A 458 7.85 1.18 4.30
N VAL A 459 8.16 2.22 3.52
CA VAL A 459 8.57 3.52 4.08
C VAL A 459 7.47 4.14 4.94
N VAL A 460 6.23 4.17 4.47
CA VAL A 460 5.09 4.78 5.17
C VAL A 460 4.60 3.91 6.35
N GLY A 461 4.58 2.60 6.16
CA GLY A 461 3.98 1.64 7.09
C GLY A 461 4.93 1.07 8.15
N TYR A 462 6.24 1.33 8.07
CA TYR A 462 7.23 0.65 8.92
C TYR A 462 6.95 0.78 10.42
N GLY A 463 6.59 1.97 10.90
CA GLY A 463 6.29 2.20 12.31
C GLY A 463 5.17 1.29 12.83
N ASN A 464 4.12 1.09 12.03
CA ASN A 464 2.99 0.22 12.36
C ASN A 464 3.32 -1.28 12.23
N MET A 465 4.38 -1.64 11.48
CA MET A 465 4.83 -3.01 11.30
C MET A 465 5.85 -3.46 12.36
N ALA A 466 6.64 -2.53 12.93
CA ALA A 466 7.81 -2.86 13.76
C ALA A 466 7.50 -3.17 15.24
N GLY A 467 6.25 -3.01 15.70
CA GLY A 467 5.81 -3.48 17.02
C GLY A 467 6.20 -2.60 18.22
N GLY A 468 6.64 -1.37 18.02
CA GLY A 468 6.89 -0.40 19.09
C GLY A 468 5.74 0.58 19.28
N HIS A 469 5.64 1.22 20.45
CA HIS A 469 4.82 2.43 20.63
C HIS A 469 5.02 3.34 19.43
N SER A 470 3.94 3.95 18.92
CA SER A 470 3.82 4.65 17.64
C SER A 470 4.93 5.67 17.33
N VAL A 471 6.14 5.19 17.07
CA VAL A 471 7.27 6.00 16.60
C VAL A 471 6.95 6.29 15.15
N THR A 472 6.30 7.43 14.95
CA THR A 472 6.01 7.94 13.62
C THR A 472 7.33 8.24 12.92
N ILE A 473 7.34 8.21 11.59
CA ILE A 473 8.51 8.63 10.80
C ILE A 473 8.98 10.03 11.23
N GLN A 474 8.03 10.87 11.66
CA GLN A 474 8.28 12.19 12.20
C GLN A 474 9.22 12.16 13.40
N GLU A 475 8.99 11.29 14.38
CA GLU A 475 9.85 11.14 15.56
C GLU A 475 11.26 10.62 15.20
N ASN A 476 11.36 9.69 14.24
CA ASN A 476 12.65 9.22 13.74
C ASN A 476 13.44 10.32 13.01
N VAL A 477 12.74 11.18 12.27
CA VAL A 477 13.35 12.33 11.60
C VAL A 477 13.77 13.40 12.61
N GLU A 478 12.97 13.62 13.65
CA GLU A 478 13.32 14.52 14.78
C GLU A 478 14.58 14.04 15.49
N ASN A 479 14.69 12.73 15.73
CA ASN A 479 15.86 12.10 16.34
C ASN A 479 17.03 11.89 15.36
N ASN A 480 16.90 12.28 14.08
CA ASN A 480 17.87 12.03 13.00
C ASN A 480 18.34 10.56 12.90
N LEU A 481 17.49 9.60 13.28
CA LEU A 481 17.83 8.19 13.35
C LEU A 481 16.72 7.37 12.66
N LEU A 482 17.07 6.75 11.52
CA LEU A 482 16.17 5.83 10.83
C LEU A 482 16.32 4.42 11.40
N PRO A 483 15.22 3.65 11.56
CA PRO A 483 15.30 2.27 12.01
C PRO A 483 16.12 1.40 11.04
N ALA A 484 17.16 0.73 11.55
CA ALA A 484 18.09 -0.05 10.74
C ALA A 484 17.41 -1.14 9.89
N LYS A 485 16.39 -1.83 10.43
CA LYS A 485 15.67 -2.88 9.70
C LYS A 485 14.85 -2.31 8.53
N MET A 486 14.32 -1.09 8.67
CA MET A 486 13.62 -0.40 7.57
C MET A 486 14.58 -0.12 6.42
N VAL A 487 15.75 0.44 6.73
CA VAL A 487 16.78 0.74 5.74
C VAL A 487 17.24 -0.55 5.04
N LEU A 488 17.48 -1.62 5.80
CA LEU A 488 17.82 -2.93 5.23
C LEU A 488 16.75 -3.43 4.25
N MET A 489 15.47 -3.40 4.63
CA MET A 489 14.36 -3.82 3.74
C MET A 489 14.32 -3.01 2.45
N VAL A 490 14.47 -1.68 2.53
CA VAL A 490 14.48 -0.80 1.35
C VAL A 490 15.70 -1.07 0.47
N THR A 491 16.89 -1.25 1.05
CA THR A 491 18.11 -1.55 0.29
C THR A 491 18.01 -2.88 -0.45
N VAL A 492 17.49 -3.93 0.19
CA VAL A 492 17.23 -5.23 -0.45
C VAL A 492 16.20 -5.09 -1.57
N ALA A 493 15.11 -4.34 -1.34
CA ALA A 493 14.08 -4.12 -2.37
C ALA A 493 14.64 -3.39 -3.61
N VAL A 494 15.47 -2.36 -3.42
CA VAL A 494 16.13 -1.63 -4.51
C VAL A 494 17.14 -2.53 -5.23
N ALA A 495 17.92 -3.33 -4.51
CA ALA A 495 18.84 -4.29 -5.12
C ALA A 495 18.09 -5.33 -5.97
N LEU A 496 16.95 -5.84 -5.48
CA LEU A 496 16.09 -6.75 -6.24
C LEU A 496 15.55 -6.10 -7.51
N LEU A 497 15.13 -4.83 -7.47
CA LEU A 497 14.71 -4.09 -8.68
C LEU A 497 15.81 -4.06 -9.76
N VAL A 498 17.06 -3.83 -9.35
CA VAL A 498 18.22 -3.82 -10.26
C VAL A 498 18.47 -5.21 -10.84
N VAL A 499 18.48 -6.26 -10.00
CA VAL A 499 18.66 -7.65 -10.45
C VAL A 499 17.53 -8.08 -11.39
N GLU A 500 16.28 -7.75 -11.09
CA GLU A 500 15.15 -8.05 -11.95
C GLU A 500 15.25 -7.37 -13.31
N ARG A 501 15.66 -6.08 -13.35
CA ARG A 501 15.93 -5.40 -14.62
C ARG A 501 17.04 -6.11 -15.37
N ALA A 502 18.10 -6.52 -14.69
CA ALA A 502 19.23 -7.18 -15.33
C ALA A 502 18.86 -8.50 -15.99
N LEU A 503 18.08 -9.34 -15.29
CA LEU A 503 17.58 -10.60 -15.82
C LEU A 503 16.61 -10.38 -16.99
N TYR A 504 15.77 -9.34 -16.94
CA TYR A 504 14.87 -8.99 -18.03
C TYR A 504 15.64 -8.56 -19.29
N VAL A 505 16.64 -7.69 -19.16
CA VAL A 505 17.44 -7.20 -20.30
C VAL A 505 18.24 -8.33 -20.95
N ARG A 506 18.85 -9.20 -20.14
CA ARG A 506 19.60 -10.37 -20.63
C ARG A 506 18.73 -11.54 -21.08
N ARG A 507 17.41 -11.48 -20.86
CA ARG A 507 16.42 -12.52 -21.21
C ARG A 507 16.75 -13.89 -20.59
N LEU A 508 17.35 -13.92 -19.40
CA LEU A 508 17.75 -15.16 -18.71
C LEU A 508 16.56 -15.80 -17.98
N GLN A 509 15.87 -16.73 -18.65
CA GLN A 509 14.70 -17.41 -18.08
C GLN A 509 15.02 -18.28 -16.87
N SER A 510 16.09 -19.09 -16.93
CA SER A 510 16.49 -20.00 -15.85
C SER A 510 16.80 -19.23 -14.55
N ALA A 511 17.59 -18.17 -14.65
CA ALA A 511 17.91 -17.31 -13.51
C ALA A 511 16.67 -16.60 -12.95
N LYS A 512 15.72 -16.21 -13.80
CA LYS A 512 14.46 -15.58 -13.36
C LYS A 512 13.57 -16.56 -12.60
N VAL A 513 13.49 -17.82 -13.01
CA VAL A 513 12.78 -18.88 -12.28
C VAL A 513 13.38 -19.05 -10.88
N ILE A 514 14.70 -19.21 -10.80
CA ILE A 514 15.40 -19.38 -9.52
C ILE A 514 15.15 -18.17 -8.61
N LEU A 515 15.29 -16.96 -9.16
CA LEU A 515 15.03 -15.73 -8.40
C LEU A 515 13.61 -15.70 -7.86
N ASN A 516 12.59 -16.00 -8.70
CA ASN A 516 11.19 -15.99 -8.28
C ASN A 516 10.93 -16.98 -7.13
N ILE A 517 11.49 -18.20 -7.21
CA ILE A 517 11.35 -19.21 -6.15
C ILE A 517 12.01 -18.72 -4.86
N VAL A 518 13.28 -18.29 -4.91
CA VAL A 518 14.04 -17.84 -3.74
C VAL A 518 13.38 -16.63 -3.07
N VAL A 519 13.02 -15.62 -3.86
CA VAL A 519 12.39 -14.39 -3.37
C VAL A 519 11.03 -14.68 -2.76
N TYR A 520 10.25 -15.57 -3.35
CA TYR A 520 8.92 -15.87 -2.84
C TYR A 520 8.96 -16.70 -1.54
N VAL A 521 9.84 -17.70 -1.45
CA VAL A 521 10.11 -18.41 -0.18
C VAL A 521 10.56 -17.42 0.90
N ALA A 522 11.45 -16.48 0.55
CA ALA A 522 11.89 -15.44 1.48
C ALA A 522 10.73 -14.55 1.95
N TYR A 523 9.82 -14.13 1.07
CA TYR A 523 8.66 -13.33 1.49
C TYR A 523 7.67 -14.11 2.36
N CYS A 524 7.38 -15.37 2.04
CA CYS A 524 6.51 -16.22 2.86
C CYS A 524 7.09 -16.42 4.27
N THR A 525 8.40 -16.69 4.37
CA THR A 525 9.09 -16.86 5.66
C THR A 525 9.16 -15.56 6.45
N VAL A 526 9.48 -14.42 5.81
CA VAL A 526 9.48 -13.11 6.47
C VAL A 526 8.09 -12.72 6.96
N TYR A 527 7.05 -12.94 6.14
CA TYR A 527 5.66 -12.66 6.53
C TYR A 527 5.22 -13.55 7.70
N TRP A 528 5.56 -14.84 7.67
CA TRP A 528 5.30 -15.77 8.77
C TRP A 528 5.98 -15.32 10.07
N VAL A 529 7.29 -15.02 10.04
CA VAL A 529 8.03 -14.53 11.21
C VAL A 529 7.46 -13.21 11.72
N TRP A 530 7.18 -12.26 10.83
CA TRP A 530 6.62 -10.96 11.19
C TRP A 530 5.24 -11.08 11.86
N ARG A 531 4.36 -11.93 11.31
CA ARG A 531 2.98 -12.11 11.79
C ARG A 531 2.93 -12.55 13.25
N TYR A 532 3.87 -13.39 13.68
CA TYR A 532 3.98 -13.89 15.05
C TYR A 532 4.95 -13.06 15.93
N GLY A 533 5.58 -12.03 15.38
CA GLY A 533 6.51 -11.13 16.08
C GLY A 533 5.84 -9.98 16.85
N ALA A 534 4.54 -10.11 17.18
CA ALA A 534 3.72 -9.10 17.87
C ALA A 534 3.69 -7.69 17.22
N PRO A 535 3.23 -7.56 15.96
CA PRO A 535 3.11 -6.25 15.30
C PRO A 535 1.97 -5.40 15.91
N SER A 536 2.12 -4.08 15.89
CA SER A 536 1.12 -3.13 16.39
C SER A 536 -0.17 -3.13 15.57
N SER A 537 -0.07 -3.34 14.25
CA SER A 537 -1.23 -3.51 13.38
C SER A 537 -0.95 -4.53 12.28
N LEU A 538 -1.98 -5.31 11.93
CA LEU A 538 -1.89 -6.33 10.89
C LEU A 538 -2.12 -5.77 9.47
N VAL A 539 -2.67 -4.55 9.36
CA VAL A 539 -3.12 -3.98 8.09
C VAL A 539 -1.96 -3.74 7.13
N PHE A 540 -0.91 -3.02 7.57
CA PHE A 540 0.19 -2.62 6.70
C PHE A 540 1.02 -3.82 6.21
N GLY A 541 1.30 -4.79 7.07
CA GLY A 541 2.02 -5.99 6.64
C GLY A 541 1.17 -6.93 5.77
N ASN A 542 -0.16 -6.99 5.98
CA ASN A 542 -1.06 -7.70 5.07
C ASN A 542 -1.10 -7.03 3.67
N ILE A 543 -1.14 -5.70 3.61
CA ILE A 543 -1.07 -4.95 2.34
C ILE A 543 0.28 -5.20 1.66
N LEU A 544 1.38 -5.14 2.39
CA LEU A 544 2.71 -5.41 1.85
C LEU A 544 2.80 -6.83 1.27
N PHE A 545 2.33 -7.84 2.01
CA PHE A 545 2.31 -9.23 1.55
C PHE A 545 1.43 -9.40 0.31
N LEU A 546 0.24 -8.79 0.27
CA LEU A 546 -0.64 -8.81 -0.91
C LEU A 546 0.05 -8.21 -2.14
N VAL A 547 0.70 -7.05 -1.99
CA VAL A 547 1.43 -6.40 -3.09
C VAL A 547 2.59 -7.28 -3.56
N LYS A 548 3.32 -7.92 -2.65
CA LYS A 548 4.43 -8.84 -2.99
C LYS A 548 3.96 -10.12 -3.67
N VAL A 549 2.84 -10.70 -3.24
CA VAL A 549 2.25 -11.87 -3.93
C VAL A 549 1.76 -11.48 -5.33
N ALA A 550 1.15 -10.31 -5.48
CA ALA A 550 0.76 -9.79 -6.80
C ALA A 550 1.98 -9.55 -7.71
N GLU A 551 3.07 -9.01 -7.18
CA GLU A 551 4.35 -8.83 -7.89
C GLU A 551 4.88 -10.18 -8.41
N VAL A 552 5.00 -11.18 -7.52
CA VAL A 552 5.45 -12.53 -7.88
C VAL A 552 4.51 -13.18 -8.89
N TYR A 553 3.20 -13.01 -8.75
CA TYR A 553 2.21 -13.51 -9.70
C TYR A 553 2.47 -13.00 -11.14
N PHE A 554 2.66 -11.69 -11.30
CA PHE A 554 3.00 -11.11 -12.61
C PHE A 554 4.39 -11.52 -13.09
N SER A 555 5.34 -11.67 -12.17
CA SER A 555 6.69 -12.15 -12.48
C SER A 555 6.70 -13.61 -13.01
N VAL A 556 5.86 -14.48 -12.43
CA VAL A 556 5.68 -15.87 -12.90
C VAL A 556 4.95 -15.90 -14.24
N LEU A 557 3.94 -15.04 -14.45
CA LEU A 557 3.31 -14.90 -15.76
C LEU A 557 4.29 -14.51 -16.86
N GLN A 558 5.28 -13.67 -16.55
CA GLN A 558 6.35 -13.32 -17.50
C GLN A 558 7.19 -14.54 -17.88
N VAL A 559 7.50 -15.41 -16.92
CA VAL A 559 8.23 -16.66 -17.18
C VAL A 559 7.40 -17.58 -18.07
N ARG A 560 6.13 -17.81 -17.70
CA ARG A 560 5.21 -18.68 -18.47
C ARG A 560 5.03 -18.22 -19.92
N LYS A 561 4.86 -16.91 -20.13
CA LYS A 561 4.66 -16.33 -21.48
C LYS A 561 5.96 -16.18 -22.26
N GLY A 562 7.10 -16.16 -21.57
CA GLY A 562 8.42 -15.92 -22.16
C GLY A 562 8.72 -14.42 -22.32
N PHE A 563 10.00 -14.09 -22.48
CA PHE A 563 10.43 -12.71 -22.71
C PHE A 563 10.16 -12.30 -24.17
N PRO A 564 9.71 -11.06 -24.42
CA PRO A 564 9.47 -10.58 -25.77
C PRO A 564 10.74 -10.60 -26.61
N LEU A 565 10.63 -11.04 -27.87
CA LEU A 565 11.73 -10.99 -28.83
C LEU A 565 12.18 -9.56 -29.16
N HIS A 566 11.21 -8.63 -29.23
CA HIS A 566 11.45 -7.21 -29.44
C HIS A 566 11.06 -6.42 -28.19
N ARG A 567 12.06 -5.87 -27.50
CA ARG A 567 11.97 -5.05 -26.30
C ARG A 567 11.59 -3.64 -26.70
N ARG A 568 10.40 -3.20 -26.28
CA ARG A 568 10.03 -1.80 -26.46
C ARG A 568 10.90 -0.89 -25.58
N PRO A 569 11.26 0.31 -26.04
CA PRO A 569 11.96 1.30 -25.23
C PRO A 569 11.16 1.60 -23.96
N ASP A 570 9.87 1.95 -24.06
CA ASP A 570 9.02 2.09 -22.87
C ASP A 570 7.63 1.47 -23.05
N PRO A 571 7.01 0.92 -21.99
CA PRO A 571 5.72 0.24 -22.10
C PRO A 571 4.54 1.19 -22.30
N PHE A 572 4.69 2.43 -21.83
CA PHE A 572 3.71 3.49 -21.97
C PHE A 572 3.63 4.04 -23.40
N SER A 573 4.59 3.69 -24.27
CA SER A 573 4.67 4.14 -25.66
C SER A 573 3.70 3.45 -26.63
N THR A 574 3.02 2.39 -26.18
CA THR A 574 2.24 1.48 -27.03
C THR A 574 1.02 2.11 -27.70
N ARG A 575 0.28 2.97 -26.97
CA ARG A 575 -0.94 3.60 -27.49
C ARG A 575 -0.89 5.11 -27.26
N PRO A 576 -0.30 5.88 -28.20
CA PRO A 576 -0.16 7.33 -28.06
C PRO A 576 -1.50 8.10 -28.04
N GLN A 577 -2.60 7.44 -28.44
CA GLN A 577 -3.95 8.02 -28.39
C GLN A 577 -4.54 8.04 -26.97
N VAL A 578 -4.06 7.17 -26.07
CA VAL A 578 -4.59 7.02 -24.71
C VAL A 578 -3.87 7.99 -23.79
N LYS A 579 -4.55 9.08 -23.41
CA LYS A 579 -3.98 10.14 -22.56
C LYS A 579 -3.38 9.62 -21.25
N PHE A 580 -3.99 8.61 -20.64
CA PHE A 580 -3.50 8.03 -19.39
C PHE A 580 -2.07 7.48 -19.53
N LEU A 581 -1.77 6.76 -20.62
CA LEU A 581 -0.43 6.21 -20.86
C LEU A 581 0.60 7.34 -21.07
N THR A 582 0.22 8.44 -21.73
CA THR A 582 1.08 9.62 -21.85
C THR A 582 1.38 10.26 -20.49
N TRP A 583 0.39 10.35 -19.60
CA TRP A 583 0.60 10.82 -18.22
C TRP A 583 1.54 9.89 -17.45
N CYS A 584 1.38 8.57 -17.59
CA CYS A 584 2.29 7.59 -16.99
C CYS A 584 3.72 7.72 -17.54
N TYR A 585 3.90 7.92 -18.85
CA TYR A 585 5.20 8.18 -19.45
C TYR A 585 5.85 9.45 -18.89
N SER A 586 5.06 10.53 -18.77
CA SER A 586 5.51 11.80 -18.21
C SER A 586 5.90 11.65 -16.73
N LEU A 587 5.13 10.88 -15.96
CA LEU A 587 5.44 10.57 -14.57
C LEU A 587 6.72 9.73 -14.45
N PHE A 588 6.87 8.70 -15.28
CA PHE A 588 8.07 7.87 -15.33
C PHE A 588 9.35 8.70 -15.57
N ARG A 589 9.32 9.63 -16.52
CA ARG A 589 10.44 10.57 -16.78
C ARG A 589 10.64 11.62 -15.69
N ALA A 590 9.62 11.88 -14.87
CA ALA A 590 9.70 12.86 -13.77
C ALA A 590 10.24 12.27 -12.47
N ILE A 591 10.20 10.94 -12.29
CA ILE A 591 10.75 10.28 -11.10
C ILE A 591 12.28 10.37 -11.14
N PRO A 592 12.94 10.99 -10.15
CA PRO A 592 14.39 11.14 -10.13
C PRO A 592 15.10 9.79 -10.09
N PHE A 593 16.22 9.67 -10.80
CA PHE A 593 17.09 8.50 -10.86
C PHE A 593 16.46 7.24 -11.48
N LEU A 594 15.14 7.18 -11.68
CA LEU A 594 14.49 6.01 -12.24
C LEU A 594 14.84 5.83 -13.72
N TRP A 595 14.71 6.89 -14.51
CA TRP A 595 15.08 6.84 -15.92
C TRP A 595 16.59 6.70 -16.09
N GLU A 596 17.39 7.43 -15.31
CA GLU A 596 18.86 7.39 -15.38
C GLU A 596 19.39 5.99 -15.07
N CYS A 597 18.97 5.39 -13.95
CA CYS A 597 19.38 4.04 -13.59
C CYS A 597 18.92 3.02 -14.63
N ARG A 598 17.69 3.14 -15.14
CA ARG A 598 17.17 2.23 -16.17
C ARG A 598 18.01 2.30 -17.45
N THR A 599 18.30 3.49 -17.95
CA THR A 599 19.10 3.70 -19.16
C THR A 599 20.53 3.21 -18.99
N LEU A 600 21.16 3.48 -17.85
CA LEU A 600 22.52 3.02 -17.54
C LEU A 600 22.60 1.49 -17.42
N LEU A 601 21.61 0.87 -16.76
CA LEU A 601 21.53 -0.58 -16.63
C LEU A 601 21.33 -1.24 -18.00
N ASP A 602 20.42 -0.70 -18.82
CA ASP A 602 20.17 -1.20 -20.18
C ASP A 602 21.45 -1.16 -21.02
N TRP A 603 22.16 -0.03 -21.05
CA TRP A 603 23.42 0.10 -21.78
C TRP A 603 24.51 -0.84 -21.25
N SER A 604 24.62 -1.00 -19.92
CA SER A 604 25.66 -1.86 -19.32
C SER A 604 25.46 -3.36 -19.57
N LEU A 605 24.22 -3.79 -19.82
CA LEU A 605 23.86 -5.21 -19.93
C LEU A 605 23.51 -5.63 -21.35
N GLU A 606 23.06 -4.72 -22.20
CA GLU A 606 22.74 -5.02 -23.58
C GLU A 606 24.00 -5.10 -24.44
N HIS A 607 23.99 -6.01 -25.41
CA HIS A 607 25.05 -6.07 -26.41
C HIS A 607 24.79 -4.99 -27.46
N THR A 608 25.48 -3.87 -27.38
CA THR A 608 25.36 -2.73 -28.31
C THR A 608 26.74 -2.27 -28.79
N SER A 609 26.80 -1.74 -30.01
CA SER A 609 27.97 -1.09 -30.59
C SER A 609 28.12 0.38 -30.18
N LEU A 610 27.08 0.97 -29.59
CA LEU A 610 27.03 2.39 -29.28
C LEU A 610 27.77 2.70 -27.98
N GLU A 611 28.57 3.76 -27.99
CA GLU A 611 29.12 4.32 -26.75
C GLU A 611 28.00 4.88 -25.87
N LEU A 612 28.25 5.04 -24.56
CA LEU A 612 27.24 5.54 -23.62
C LEU A 612 26.63 6.88 -24.07
N ASN A 613 27.46 7.82 -24.53
CA ASN A 613 26.98 9.12 -25.02
C ASN A 613 26.14 9.00 -26.28
N GLU A 614 26.45 8.05 -27.16
CA GLU A 614 25.69 7.79 -28.38
C GLU A 614 24.33 7.17 -28.04
N TYR A 615 24.33 6.21 -27.12
CA TYR A 615 23.12 5.58 -26.57
C TYR A 615 22.19 6.63 -25.94
N LEU A 616 22.73 7.50 -25.08
CA LEU A 616 21.97 8.58 -24.43
C LEU A 616 21.36 9.55 -25.44
N LYS A 617 22.06 9.86 -26.55
CA LYS A 617 21.51 10.69 -27.62
C LYS A 617 20.32 10.02 -28.31
N VAL A 618 20.39 8.72 -28.59
CA VAL A 618 19.26 7.98 -29.21
C VAL A 618 18.03 8.01 -28.31
N GLU A 619 18.20 7.79 -27.01
CA GLU A 619 17.11 7.85 -26.02
C GLU A 619 16.50 9.26 -25.90
N ASP A 620 17.32 10.31 -25.95
CA ASP A 620 16.83 11.70 -25.89
C ASP A 620 16.05 12.09 -27.16
N VAL A 621 16.56 11.70 -28.34
CA VAL A 621 15.84 11.89 -29.62
C VAL A 621 14.52 11.11 -29.60
N TYR A 622 14.50 9.89 -29.06
CA TYR A 622 13.29 9.10 -28.93
C TYR A 622 12.21 9.81 -28.09
N ASP A 623 12.55 10.43 -26.96
CA ASP A 623 11.61 11.19 -26.13
C ASP A 623 10.97 12.36 -26.92
N HIS A 624 11.79 13.12 -27.66
CA HIS A 624 11.29 14.21 -28.51
C HIS A 624 10.34 13.72 -29.61
N VAL A 625 10.71 12.66 -30.33
CA VAL A 625 9.90 12.05 -31.41
C VAL A 625 8.61 11.46 -30.85
N TYR A 626 8.67 10.76 -29.71
CA TYR A 626 7.51 10.14 -29.08
C TYR A 626 6.50 11.19 -28.57
N ARG A 627 6.95 12.23 -27.86
CA ARG A 627 6.07 13.33 -27.42
C ARG A 627 5.37 13.97 -28.62
N ARG A 628 6.10 14.18 -29.72
CA ARG A 628 5.51 14.73 -30.93
C ARG A 628 4.48 13.80 -31.56
N ARG A 629 4.73 12.49 -31.57
CA ARG A 629 3.77 11.48 -32.03
C ARG A 629 2.47 11.53 -31.23
N VAL A 630 2.55 11.66 -29.91
CA VAL A 630 1.38 11.83 -29.04
C VAL A 630 0.60 13.10 -29.40
N ASP A 631 1.28 14.23 -29.60
CA ASP A 631 0.63 15.49 -29.96
C ASP A 631 -0.10 15.43 -31.31
N VAL A 632 0.48 14.75 -32.30
CA VAL A 632 -0.14 14.51 -33.61
C VAL A 632 -1.38 13.61 -33.47
N CYS A 633 -1.27 12.50 -32.74
CA CYS A 633 -2.42 11.61 -32.47
C CYS A 633 -3.54 12.33 -31.72
N ALA A 634 -3.20 13.09 -30.67
CA ALA A 634 -4.16 13.87 -29.90
C ALA A 634 -4.79 15.01 -30.73
N GLY A 635 -4.09 15.51 -31.75
CA GLY A 635 -4.62 16.42 -32.75
C GLY A 635 -5.64 15.76 -33.68
N ALA A 636 -5.32 14.58 -34.21
CA ALA A 636 -6.15 13.83 -35.13
C ALA A 636 -7.47 13.34 -34.51
N SER A 637 -7.48 12.99 -33.22
CA SER A 637 -8.70 12.56 -32.51
C SER A 637 -9.65 13.72 -32.11
N ARG A 638 -9.31 14.98 -32.38
CA ARG A 638 -10.19 16.12 -32.06
C ARG A 638 -11.31 16.24 -33.09
N GLN A 639 -12.55 16.31 -32.62
CA GLN A 639 -13.72 16.64 -33.42
C GLN A 639 -14.33 17.97 -32.96
N PRO A 640 -14.47 19.00 -33.82
CA PRO A 640 -13.92 19.09 -35.19
C PRO A 640 -12.38 19.27 -35.20
N PRO A 641 -11.72 18.95 -36.33
CA PRO A 641 -10.29 19.22 -36.50
C PRO A 641 -10.00 20.73 -36.38
N ARG A 642 -8.80 21.09 -35.94
CA ARG A 642 -8.41 22.50 -35.82
C ARG A 642 -8.24 23.11 -37.20
N THR A 643 -9.00 24.15 -37.49
CA THR A 643 -8.76 25.02 -38.65
C THR A 643 -7.75 26.10 -38.29
N LEU A 644 -7.02 26.58 -39.30
CA LEU A 644 -6.09 27.70 -39.14
C LEU A 644 -6.86 28.93 -38.62
N GLY A 645 -6.34 29.59 -37.58
CA GLY A 645 -6.98 30.76 -36.96
C GLY A 645 -8.11 30.47 -35.95
N SER A 646 -8.49 29.21 -35.72
CA SER A 646 -9.53 28.88 -34.73
C SER A 646 -9.07 29.16 -33.27
N PRO A 647 -9.93 29.75 -32.41
CA PRO A 647 -9.57 30.02 -31.02
C PRO A 647 -9.43 28.72 -30.22
N VAL A 648 -8.44 28.68 -29.32
CA VAL A 648 -8.24 27.53 -28.41
C VAL A 648 -9.42 27.42 -27.44
N GLN A 649 -10.00 26.21 -27.34
CA GLN A 649 -11.12 25.91 -26.45
C GLN A 649 -10.82 26.30 -24.99
N PRO A 650 -11.78 26.95 -24.28
CA PRO A 650 -11.59 27.36 -22.89
C PRO A 650 -11.18 26.20 -21.97
N SER A 651 -11.80 25.02 -22.10
CA SER A 651 -11.48 23.83 -21.29
C SER A 651 -10.00 23.47 -21.31
N SER A 652 -9.35 23.59 -22.47
CA SER A 652 -7.91 23.34 -22.62
C SER A 652 -7.04 24.44 -21.99
N LYS A 653 -7.53 25.69 -21.96
CA LYS A 653 -6.85 26.80 -21.28
C LYS A 653 -6.93 26.64 -19.77
N TRP A 654 -8.09 26.24 -19.25
CA TRP A 654 -8.29 25.95 -17.83
C TRP A 654 -7.45 24.73 -17.39
N SER A 655 -7.52 23.62 -18.13
CA SER A 655 -6.83 22.38 -17.74
C SER A 655 -5.30 22.44 -17.83
N ALA A 656 -4.74 23.35 -18.62
CA ALA A 656 -3.30 23.46 -18.80
C ALA A 656 -2.73 24.75 -18.19
N GLY A 657 -3.39 25.89 -18.42
CA GLY A 657 -2.95 27.20 -17.92
C GLY A 657 -3.30 27.38 -16.45
N VAL A 658 -4.58 27.29 -16.10
CA VAL A 658 -5.05 27.52 -14.73
C VAL A 658 -4.52 26.47 -13.76
N THR A 659 -4.43 25.20 -14.17
CA THR A 659 -3.83 24.14 -13.35
C THR A 659 -2.36 24.41 -13.04
N ARG A 660 -1.53 24.74 -14.05
CA ARG A 660 -0.10 25.05 -13.82
C ARG A 660 0.07 26.32 -12.98
N ALA A 661 -0.73 27.35 -13.24
CA ALA A 661 -0.74 28.55 -12.41
C ALA A 661 -1.12 28.23 -10.96
N GLY A 662 -2.14 27.39 -10.76
CA GLY A 662 -2.58 26.90 -9.45
C GLY A 662 -1.50 26.08 -8.74
N LEU A 663 -0.77 25.21 -9.45
CA LEU A 663 0.35 24.45 -8.90
C LEU A 663 1.51 25.35 -8.48
N ILE A 664 1.83 26.38 -9.26
CA ILE A 664 2.85 27.37 -8.90
C ILE A 664 2.40 28.15 -7.67
N LEU A 665 1.15 28.61 -7.64
CA LEU A 665 0.60 29.32 -6.50
C LEU A 665 0.61 28.43 -5.24
N LEU A 666 0.22 27.16 -5.37
CA LEU A 666 0.27 26.19 -4.29
C LEU A 666 1.70 25.95 -3.82
N ALA A 667 2.69 25.81 -4.72
CA ALA A 667 4.09 25.67 -4.32
C ALA A 667 4.62 26.91 -3.59
N LEU A 668 4.20 28.12 -3.97
CA LEU A 668 4.59 29.36 -3.29
C LEU A 668 3.89 29.57 -1.95
N LEU A 669 2.64 29.10 -1.82
CA LEU A 669 1.83 29.28 -0.61
C LEU A 669 1.97 28.12 0.38
N ALA A 670 2.15 26.88 -0.06
CA ALA A 670 2.15 25.69 0.81
C ALA A 670 3.20 25.76 1.94
N PRO A 671 4.44 26.22 1.70
CA PRO A 671 5.39 26.44 2.80
C PRO A 671 4.88 27.48 3.81
N LEU A 672 4.20 28.54 3.36
CA LEU A 672 3.62 29.56 4.25
C LEU A 672 2.47 28.99 5.09
N TRP A 673 1.61 28.16 4.49
CA TRP A 673 0.56 27.45 5.22
C TRP A 673 1.14 26.48 6.26
N TYR A 674 2.25 25.82 5.95
CA TYR A 674 2.92 24.90 6.87
C TYR A 674 3.53 25.59 8.08
N TYR A 675 4.14 26.77 7.90
CA TYR A 675 4.70 27.56 9.02
C TYR A 675 3.71 28.52 9.68
N SER A 676 2.44 28.48 9.26
CA SER A 676 1.38 29.27 9.87
C SER A 676 0.94 28.70 11.21
N SER A 677 0.35 29.53 12.08
CA SER A 677 -0.31 29.09 13.32
C SER A 677 -1.48 28.13 13.08
N LEU A 678 -1.96 28.01 11.83
CA LEU A 678 -2.97 27.04 11.41
C LEU A 678 -2.45 25.61 11.24
N ASN A 679 -1.15 25.37 11.46
CA ASN A 679 -0.57 24.04 11.36
C ASN A 679 -1.03 23.15 12.54
N PRO A 680 -1.63 21.97 12.29
CA PRO A 680 -2.05 21.04 13.35
C PRO A 680 -0.88 20.48 14.18
N SER A 681 0.37 20.62 13.71
CA SER A 681 1.59 20.25 14.43
C SER A 681 2.06 21.30 15.45
N VAL A 682 1.30 22.38 15.66
CA VAL A 682 1.55 23.35 16.73
C VAL A 682 1.16 22.72 18.07
N SER A 683 2.13 22.57 18.96
CA SER A 683 1.92 22.09 20.33
C SER A 683 2.12 23.20 21.35
N SER A 684 1.51 23.02 22.52
CA SER A 684 1.69 23.91 23.66
C SER A 684 3.04 23.67 24.33
N ASN A 685 3.79 24.75 24.61
CA ASN A 685 5.07 24.74 25.34
C ASN A 685 4.80 25.03 26.82
N GLU A 686 4.09 24.13 27.48
CA GLU A 686 3.75 24.27 28.89
C GLU A 686 4.94 23.96 29.79
N VAL A 687 5.04 24.70 30.89
CA VAL A 687 5.99 24.42 31.96
C VAL A 687 5.41 23.28 32.80
N ARG A 688 6.10 22.13 32.83
CA ARG A 688 5.75 20.98 33.68
C ARG A 688 6.31 21.18 35.08
N GLN A 689 7.61 21.38 35.18
CA GLN A 689 8.32 21.53 36.45
C GLN A 689 9.03 22.88 36.49
N ALA A 690 9.08 23.47 37.67
CA ALA A 690 9.80 24.72 37.90
C ALA A 690 10.53 24.66 39.24
N LYS A 691 11.80 25.03 39.23
CA LYS A 691 12.63 25.16 40.43
C LYS A 691 13.15 26.58 40.49
N PHE A 692 12.85 27.27 41.58
CA PHE A 692 13.29 28.62 41.86
C PHE A 692 14.32 28.60 42.98
N SER A 693 15.40 29.36 42.80
CA SER A 693 16.52 29.40 43.74
C SER A 693 17.04 30.82 43.94
N LEU A 694 17.43 31.12 45.17
CA LEU A 694 18.06 32.38 45.57
C LEU A 694 19.45 32.09 46.11
N SER A 695 20.45 32.78 45.60
CA SER A 695 21.84 32.71 46.05
C SER A 695 22.43 34.09 46.21
N PHE A 696 23.43 34.23 47.09
CA PHE A 696 24.29 35.41 47.07
C PHE A 696 25.32 35.25 45.96
N ASP A 697 25.73 36.35 45.34
CA ASP A 697 26.69 36.33 44.23
C ASP A 697 27.99 35.56 44.58
N GLY A 698 28.22 34.44 43.88
CA GLY A 698 29.34 33.54 44.09
C GLY A 698 29.18 32.49 45.20
N PHE A 699 28.00 32.32 45.80
CA PHE A 699 27.73 31.34 46.88
C PHE A 699 26.66 30.31 46.50
N SER A 700 26.59 29.20 47.25
CA SER A 700 25.54 28.19 47.11
C SER A 700 24.16 28.78 47.43
N PRO A 701 23.08 28.33 46.77
CA PRO A 701 21.73 28.82 47.03
C PRO A 701 21.33 28.62 48.48
N PHE A 702 20.76 29.66 49.08
CA PHE A 702 20.30 29.66 50.45
C PHE A 702 18.79 29.37 50.56
N PHE A 703 18.07 29.56 49.45
CA PHE A 703 16.65 29.22 49.32
C PHE A 703 16.46 28.48 48.00
N THR A 704 15.80 27.32 48.06
CA THR A 704 15.41 26.53 46.90
C THR A 704 13.97 26.10 47.11
N ALA A 705 13.13 26.27 46.09
CA ALA A 705 11.76 25.76 46.08
C ALA A 705 11.47 25.13 44.71
N SER A 706 10.97 23.90 44.69
CA SER A 706 10.65 23.16 43.47
C SER A 706 9.17 22.80 43.41
N LEU A 707 8.62 22.78 42.20
CA LEU A 707 7.25 22.39 41.89
C LEU A 707 7.25 21.33 40.79
N ASP A 708 6.56 20.22 41.04
CA ASP A 708 6.46 19.10 40.11
C ASP A 708 5.41 19.34 39.00
N HIS A 709 4.39 20.17 39.29
CA HIS A 709 3.33 20.52 38.37
C HIS A 709 2.92 21.98 38.52
N THR A 710 2.81 22.70 37.41
CA THR A 710 2.20 24.04 37.38
C THR A 710 0.69 23.93 37.18
N MET A 711 -0.06 24.93 37.67
CA MET A 711 -1.52 24.98 37.56
C MET A 711 -1.94 25.92 36.42
N PRO A 712 -3.03 25.64 35.68
CA PRO A 712 -3.57 26.61 34.75
C PRO A 712 -4.09 27.85 35.49
N LEU A 713 -3.94 29.02 34.89
CA LEU A 713 -4.51 30.24 35.46
C LEU A 713 -6.05 30.21 35.39
N PRO A 714 -6.79 30.64 36.44
CA PRO A 714 -8.25 30.77 36.38
C PRO A 714 -8.71 31.67 35.22
N GLU A 715 -9.86 31.38 34.59
CA GLU A 715 -10.28 32.06 33.34
C GLU A 715 -10.43 33.58 33.45
N SER A 716 -10.76 34.11 34.63
CA SER A 716 -10.95 35.55 34.86
C SER A 716 -9.64 36.32 35.07
N TRP A 717 -8.57 35.65 35.49
CA TRP A 717 -7.30 36.28 35.88
C TRP A 717 -6.56 37.03 34.77
N PRO A 718 -6.45 36.51 33.54
CA PRO A 718 -5.82 37.24 32.44
C PRO A 718 -6.38 38.67 32.29
N THR A 719 -7.70 38.80 32.40
CA THR A 719 -8.39 40.09 32.30
C THR A 719 -8.12 41.01 33.49
N TRP A 720 -7.97 40.44 34.68
CA TRP A 720 -7.63 41.17 35.91
C TRP A 720 -6.20 41.69 35.88
N ILE A 721 -5.26 40.87 35.39
CA ILE A 721 -3.85 41.25 35.24
C ILE A 721 -3.72 42.36 34.20
N VAL A 722 -4.39 42.26 33.06
CA VAL A 722 -4.35 43.32 32.02
C VAL A 722 -4.95 44.64 32.52
N ARG A 723 -6.03 44.59 33.30
CA ARG A 723 -6.67 45.79 33.89
C ARG A 723 -5.80 46.48 34.92
N THR A 724 -5.05 45.72 35.72
CA THR A 724 -4.15 46.26 36.75
C THR A 724 -2.78 46.67 36.20
N ARG A 725 -2.26 45.93 35.21
CA ARG A 725 -0.91 46.06 34.64
C ARG A 725 -0.97 46.10 33.11
N PRO A 726 -1.31 47.27 32.52
CA PRO A 726 -1.54 47.38 31.09
C PRO A 726 -0.30 47.12 30.22
N SER A 727 0.92 47.24 30.76
CA SER A 727 2.15 46.95 30.02
C SER A 727 2.30 45.48 29.64
N LEU A 728 1.66 44.58 30.38
CA LEU A 728 1.64 43.15 30.08
C LEU A 728 0.72 42.78 28.90
N THR A 729 -0.18 43.68 28.49
CA THR A 729 -1.07 43.48 27.33
C THR A 729 -0.27 43.24 26.04
N SER A 730 0.86 43.93 25.88
CA SER A 730 1.76 43.78 24.73
C SER A 730 2.33 42.36 24.57
N TYR A 731 2.36 41.58 25.66
CA TYR A 731 2.83 40.19 25.69
C TYR A 731 1.71 39.17 25.46
N GLY A 732 0.46 39.61 25.30
CA GLY A 732 -0.66 38.77 24.86
C GLY A 732 -1.25 37.86 25.93
N ILE A 733 -1.29 38.28 27.20
CA ILE A 733 -1.84 37.48 28.32
C ILE A 733 -3.29 37.01 28.08
N GLU A 734 -4.12 37.83 27.44
CA GLU A 734 -5.53 37.50 27.13
C GLU A 734 -5.71 36.63 25.88
N GLN A 735 -4.65 36.38 25.11
CA GLN A 735 -4.76 35.59 23.88
C GLN A 735 -4.98 34.11 24.22
N LYS A 736 -6.09 33.54 23.76
CA LYS A 736 -6.42 32.11 23.94
C LYS A 736 -5.35 31.16 23.40
N GLU A 737 -4.56 31.61 22.43
CA GLU A 737 -3.48 30.84 21.83
C GLU A 737 -2.28 30.68 22.79
N LYS A 738 -2.10 31.59 23.75
CA LYS A 738 -1.04 31.51 24.76
C LYS A 738 -1.54 30.78 25.99
N LYS A 739 -0.70 29.92 26.54
CA LYS A 739 -0.99 29.26 27.82
C LYS A 739 -0.37 30.05 28.94
N VAL A 740 -1.20 30.44 29.90
CA VAL A 740 -0.75 31.12 31.12
C VAL A 740 -0.86 30.14 32.28
N GLN A 741 0.25 29.93 32.98
CA GLN A 741 0.35 28.95 34.07
C GLN A 741 0.81 29.64 35.34
N LEU A 742 0.28 29.20 36.48
CA LEU A 742 0.64 29.65 37.82
C LEU A 742 1.50 28.59 38.50
N ALA A 743 2.62 29.03 39.06
CA ALA A 743 3.53 28.24 39.87
C ALA A 743 3.67 28.89 41.24
N GLN A 744 3.01 28.33 42.25
CA GLN A 744 3.04 28.84 43.61
C GLN A 744 4.01 28.01 44.45
N PHE A 745 5.09 28.63 44.93
CA PHE A 745 6.14 27.95 45.70
C PHE A 745 5.80 27.84 47.19
N SER A 746 6.58 27.08 47.94
CA SER A 746 6.49 27.05 49.41
C SER A 746 7.04 28.34 50.03
N THR A 747 6.53 28.73 51.19
CA THR A 747 7.02 29.91 51.94
C THR A 747 8.43 29.72 52.49
N CYS A 748 8.81 28.48 52.80
CA CYS A 748 10.16 28.13 53.24
C CYS A 748 10.84 27.24 52.20
N GLY A 749 12.17 27.35 52.12
CA GLY A 749 12.96 26.51 51.22
C GLY A 749 12.81 25.02 51.53
N SER A 750 12.78 24.19 50.49
CA SER A 750 12.73 22.72 50.62
C SER A 750 14.05 22.15 51.16
N ASP A 751 15.16 22.84 50.90
CA ASP A 751 16.50 22.45 51.30
C ASP A 751 17.00 23.23 52.51
N VAL A 752 17.78 22.56 53.36
CA VAL A 752 18.55 23.19 54.45
C VAL A 752 19.71 23.99 53.85
N TRP A 753 20.04 25.15 54.44
CA TRP A 753 21.16 25.97 53.99
C TRP A 753 22.50 25.34 54.42
N ARG A 754 23.22 24.72 53.47
CA ARG A 754 24.46 23.97 53.68
C ARG A 754 25.73 24.77 53.34
N ILE A 755 25.89 25.94 53.94
CA ILE A 755 27.09 26.76 53.74
C ILE A 755 28.25 26.27 54.64
N SER A 756 29.47 26.22 54.10
CA SER A 756 30.65 25.90 54.90
C SER A 756 31.03 27.08 55.80
N PRO A 757 31.67 26.84 56.97
CA PRO A 757 32.08 27.93 57.86
C PRO A 757 32.98 28.98 57.17
N ASP A 758 33.88 28.55 56.28
CA ASP A 758 34.78 29.45 55.55
C ASP A 758 34.01 30.36 54.57
N LEU A 759 33.08 29.78 53.80
CA LEU A 759 32.25 30.53 52.86
C LEU A 759 31.27 31.46 53.59
N PHE A 760 30.79 31.05 54.77
CA PHE A 760 29.93 31.88 55.60
C PHE A 760 30.66 33.15 56.08
N ASN A 761 31.90 32.99 56.56
CA ASN A 761 32.74 34.11 56.98
C ASN A 761 33.09 35.03 55.79
N GLU A 762 33.37 34.45 54.61
CA GLU A 762 33.61 35.23 53.40
C GLU A 762 32.38 36.04 52.98
N MET A 763 31.19 35.44 53.05
CA MET A 763 29.92 36.10 52.74
C MET A 763 29.65 37.27 53.70
N GLN A 764 29.88 37.08 55.01
CA GLN A 764 29.77 38.14 56.00
C GLN A 764 30.72 39.30 55.69
N ARG A 765 31.99 39.01 55.39
CA ARG A 765 32.97 40.02 55.00
C ARG A 765 32.51 40.80 53.76
N LYS A 766 31.95 40.12 52.75
CA LYS A 766 31.42 40.79 51.56
C LYS A 766 30.24 41.71 51.90
N LEU A 767 29.34 41.31 52.80
CA LEU A 767 28.22 42.14 53.24
C LEU A 767 28.69 43.36 54.07
N GLU A 768 29.68 43.19 54.95
CA GLU A 768 30.29 44.31 55.69
C GLU A 768 30.89 45.36 54.76
N LEU A 769 31.52 44.92 53.66
CA LEU A 769 32.05 45.82 52.63
C LEU A 769 30.94 46.60 51.90
N VAL A 770 29.75 46.02 51.74
CA VAL A 770 28.57 46.70 51.17
C VAL A 770 28.00 47.73 52.12
N VAL A 771 27.97 47.43 53.43
CA VAL A 771 27.54 48.40 54.46
C VAL A 771 28.44 49.63 54.49
N ASN A 772 29.75 49.44 54.26
CA ASN A 772 30.72 50.51 54.13
C ASN A 772 30.78 51.14 52.71
N GLU A 773 29.81 50.83 51.83
CA GLU A 773 29.69 51.30 50.44
C GLU A 773 30.92 51.04 49.55
N SER A 774 31.77 50.08 49.94
CA SER A 774 33.04 49.77 49.26
C SER A 774 32.94 48.63 48.23
N ALA A 775 31.83 47.88 48.25
CA ALA A 775 31.54 46.79 47.33
C ALA A 775 30.03 46.72 47.03
N THR A 776 29.67 46.08 45.94
CA THR A 776 28.28 45.77 45.60
C THR A 776 28.08 44.26 45.60
N VAL A 777 27.10 43.78 46.36
CA VAL A 777 26.66 42.38 46.34
C VAL A 777 25.25 42.34 45.79
N SER A 778 24.93 41.33 44.99
CA SER A 778 23.57 41.06 44.53
C SER A 778 23.09 39.69 44.98
N ILE A 779 21.78 39.58 45.19
CA ILE A 779 21.09 38.29 45.28
C ILE A 779 20.76 37.85 43.87
N VAL A 780 21.24 36.68 43.47
CA VAL A 780 20.94 36.04 42.20
C VAL A 780 19.65 35.23 42.37
N GLN A 781 18.69 35.49 41.49
CA GLN A 781 17.44 34.75 41.35
C GLN A 781 17.59 33.86 40.14
N GLU A 782 17.50 32.55 40.33
CA GLU A 782 17.69 31.57 39.28
C GLU A 782 16.48 30.67 39.18
N ILE A 783 15.98 30.48 37.97
CA ILE A 783 14.85 29.61 37.67
C ILE A 783 15.24 28.55 36.64
N GLU A 784 14.99 27.31 37.01
CA GLU A 784 15.12 26.14 36.16
C GLU A 784 13.72 25.65 35.80
N VAL A 785 13.44 25.51 34.51
CA VAL A 785 12.12 25.20 33.97
C VAL A 785 12.20 23.98 33.07
N VAL A 786 11.34 22.99 33.29
CA VAL A 786 11.18 21.82 32.41
C VAL A 786 9.89 21.96 31.60
N ARG A 787 10.00 21.92 30.28
CA ARG A 787 8.90 22.13 29.33
C ARG A 787 8.28 20.82 28.83
N THR A 788 7.04 20.86 28.38
CA THR A 788 6.36 19.75 27.69
C THR A 788 6.90 19.50 26.28
N ALA A 789 7.23 20.58 25.57
CA ALA A 789 7.75 20.54 24.20
C ALA A 789 8.71 21.71 24.01
N SER A 790 9.82 21.49 23.31
CA SER A 790 10.78 22.54 22.99
C SER A 790 10.90 22.74 21.48
N ALA A 791 11.35 23.93 21.09
CA ALA A 791 11.78 24.12 19.70
C ALA A 791 13.04 23.27 19.48
N ALA A 792 13.29 22.81 18.25
CA ALA A 792 14.49 22.02 17.94
C ALA A 792 15.82 22.72 18.26
N SER A 793 15.80 24.04 18.49
CA SER A 793 16.95 24.86 18.88
C SER A 793 17.11 25.06 20.39
N SER A 794 16.17 24.60 21.22
CA SER A 794 16.18 24.78 22.68
C SER A 794 16.01 23.45 23.42
N SER A 795 16.73 23.30 24.53
CA SER A 795 16.59 22.15 25.42
C SER A 795 15.24 22.19 26.15
N LEU A 796 14.72 21.01 26.49
CA LEU A 796 13.50 20.84 27.30
C LEU A 796 13.65 21.49 28.69
N THR A 797 14.84 21.43 29.26
CA THR A 797 15.20 22.16 30.49
C THR A 797 15.90 23.45 30.14
N GLN A 798 15.42 24.57 30.68
CA GLN A 798 16.00 25.90 30.49
C GLN A 798 16.29 26.53 31.84
N LEU A 799 17.43 27.22 31.91
CA LEU A 799 17.92 27.90 33.09
C LEU A 799 18.07 29.39 32.76
N THR A 800 17.51 30.26 33.60
CA THR A 800 17.67 31.70 33.46
C THR A 800 17.82 32.35 34.81
N SER A 801 18.59 33.43 34.88
CA SER A 801 18.86 34.12 36.13
C SER A 801 18.81 35.64 35.98
N THR A 802 18.46 36.30 37.07
CA THR A 802 18.45 37.75 37.23
C THR A 802 19.14 38.13 38.54
N GLN A 803 19.63 39.36 38.62
CA GLN A 803 20.34 39.84 39.80
C GLN A 803 19.59 41.01 40.43
N TRP A 804 19.45 40.97 41.75
CA TRP A 804 18.90 42.05 42.56
C TRP A 804 20.02 42.66 43.42
N PRO A 805 20.37 43.95 43.24
CA PRO A 805 21.44 44.57 44.00
C PRO A 805 21.01 44.81 45.45
N VAL A 806 21.86 44.40 46.39
CA VAL A 806 21.64 44.61 47.82
C VAL A 806 22.05 46.04 48.20
N THR A 807 21.16 46.77 48.87
CA THR A 807 21.43 48.13 49.35
C THR A 807 22.20 48.11 50.67
N ALA A 808 22.90 49.20 51.02
CA ALA A 808 23.64 49.28 52.29
C ALA A 808 22.74 49.05 53.53
N SER A 809 21.49 49.52 53.51
CA SER A 809 20.52 49.30 54.59
C SER A 809 20.13 47.82 54.71
N THR A 810 19.78 47.17 53.59
CA THR A 810 19.40 45.75 53.59
C THR A 810 20.57 44.84 53.90
N ALA A 811 21.80 45.21 53.51
CA ALA A 811 23.01 44.50 53.88
C ALA A 811 23.26 44.53 55.39
N ALA A 812 23.03 45.67 56.05
CA ALA A 812 23.15 45.80 57.51
C ALA A 812 22.12 44.92 58.23
N ASP A 813 20.88 44.88 57.73
CA ASP A 813 19.82 44.04 58.30
C ASP A 813 20.08 42.54 58.08
N LEU A 814 20.59 42.14 56.90
CA LEU A 814 21.02 40.77 56.64
C LEU A 814 22.20 40.37 57.53
N LEU A 815 23.20 41.24 57.71
CA LEU A 815 24.35 40.97 58.58
C LEU A 815 23.90 40.79 60.04
N ASN A 816 23.01 41.66 60.53
CA ASN A 816 22.43 41.56 61.87
C ASN A 816 21.65 40.24 62.05
N LEU A 817 20.89 39.82 61.05
CA LEU A 817 20.15 38.55 61.06
C LEU A 817 21.07 37.32 61.02
N LEU A 818 22.20 37.40 60.31
CA LEU A 818 23.20 36.32 60.24
C LEU A 818 24.03 36.18 61.51
N VAL A 819 24.43 37.30 62.14
CA VAL A 819 25.26 37.33 63.36
C VAL A 819 24.43 37.11 64.61
N ASN A 820 23.26 37.75 64.70
CA ASN A 820 22.37 37.62 65.83
C ASN A 820 21.23 36.67 65.48
N HIS A 821 21.44 35.38 65.75
CA HIS A 821 20.45 34.32 65.55
C HIS A 821 19.14 34.48 66.35
N THR A 822 18.98 35.56 67.13
CA THR A 822 17.74 35.93 67.86
C THR A 822 16.97 37.10 67.22
N PHE A 823 17.42 37.59 66.07
CA PHE A 823 16.75 38.67 65.37
C PHE A 823 15.42 38.18 64.75
N HIS A 824 14.32 38.47 65.43
CA HIS A 824 12.97 38.03 65.02
C HIS A 824 12.32 38.89 63.93
N ARG A 825 12.92 40.03 63.55
CA ARG A 825 12.37 40.90 62.51
C ARG A 825 12.77 40.37 61.12
N PRO A 826 11.82 40.21 60.19
CA PRO A 826 12.15 39.83 58.83
C PRO A 826 12.82 40.99 58.10
N VAL A 827 13.75 40.70 57.18
CA VAL A 827 14.46 41.70 56.38
C VAL A 827 13.63 42.02 55.15
N GLU A 828 13.22 43.28 54.98
CA GLU A 828 12.42 43.71 53.84
C GLU A 828 13.27 43.95 52.59
N LEU A 829 12.84 43.35 51.48
CA LEU A 829 13.43 43.42 50.16
C LEU A 829 12.43 44.14 49.24
N LEU A 830 12.72 45.40 48.95
CA LEU A 830 11.89 46.23 48.08
C LEU A 830 12.13 45.89 46.60
N TRP A 831 11.03 45.79 45.84
CA TRP A 831 11.04 45.48 44.41
C TRP A 831 11.94 44.28 44.08
N PHE A 832 11.79 43.20 44.85
CA PHE A 832 12.73 42.10 44.91
C PHE A 832 12.73 41.27 43.62
N TYR A 833 11.58 40.73 43.25
CA TYR A 833 11.43 39.86 42.08
C TYR A 833 10.20 40.23 41.27
N THR A 834 10.15 39.76 40.01
CA THR A 834 8.96 39.87 39.18
C THR A 834 8.22 38.54 39.14
N PRO A 835 6.90 38.51 39.35
CA PRO A 835 6.12 37.28 39.24
C PRO A 835 5.96 36.83 37.78
N PHE A 836 6.28 37.65 36.77
CA PHE A 836 6.01 37.32 35.37
C PHE A 836 7.25 36.75 34.67
N VAL A 837 7.12 35.55 34.11
CA VAL A 837 8.17 34.85 33.37
C VAL A 837 7.69 34.57 31.94
N LEU A 838 8.49 34.98 30.97
CA LEU A 838 8.23 34.78 29.55
C LEU A 838 8.86 33.47 29.09
N ASN A 839 8.02 32.49 28.78
CA ASN A 839 8.43 31.18 28.26
C ASN A 839 8.30 31.17 26.72
N ARG A 840 9.34 31.65 26.03
CA ARG A 840 9.41 31.70 24.57
C ARG A 840 9.97 30.39 24.00
N PRO A 841 9.74 30.07 22.71
CA PRO A 841 10.26 28.85 22.09
C PRO A 841 11.78 28.67 22.27
N SER A 842 12.55 29.74 22.10
CA SER A 842 14.01 29.72 22.15
C SER A 842 14.61 29.90 23.55
N SER A 843 13.91 30.53 24.49
CA SER A 843 14.48 30.95 25.78
C SER A 843 13.41 31.19 26.85
N VAL A 844 13.77 31.01 28.11
CA VAL A 844 12.99 31.49 29.27
C VAL A 844 13.64 32.76 29.80
N GLY A 845 12.86 33.78 30.13
CA GLY A 845 13.38 35.00 30.74
C GLY A 845 12.38 35.68 31.66
N PHE A 846 12.89 36.30 32.72
CA PHE A 846 12.09 37.17 33.59
C PHE A 846 11.65 38.44 32.87
N TYR A 847 10.57 39.05 33.34
CA TYR A 847 10.12 40.35 32.84
C TYR A 847 11.20 41.44 33.06
N PRO A 848 11.55 42.23 32.03
CA PRO A 848 12.67 43.16 32.10
C PRO A 848 12.47 44.27 33.15
N ARG A 849 13.53 44.60 33.90
CA ARG A 849 13.50 45.58 35.02
C ARG A 849 13.30 47.03 34.58
N SER A 850 13.65 47.36 33.34
CA SER A 850 13.64 48.73 32.83
C SER A 850 12.29 49.20 32.28
N SER A 851 11.28 48.32 32.17
CA SER A 851 10.03 48.65 31.48
C SER A 851 8.94 49.22 32.38
N ASP A 852 8.79 48.74 33.62
CA ASP A 852 7.87 49.33 34.63
C ASP A 852 8.21 48.81 36.05
N PRO A 853 8.28 49.68 37.08
CA PRO A 853 8.47 49.24 38.47
C PRO A 853 7.25 48.47 39.02
N LEU A 854 6.06 48.68 38.44
CA LEU A 854 4.76 48.12 38.85
C LEU A 854 4.64 46.58 38.74
N ASN A 855 5.62 45.94 38.09
CA ASN A 855 5.67 44.50 37.86
C ASN A 855 6.64 43.77 38.81
N TYR A 856 7.07 44.44 39.88
CA TYR A 856 7.95 43.90 40.91
C TYR A 856 7.24 43.87 42.26
N VAL A 857 7.54 42.84 43.05
CA VAL A 857 6.88 42.56 44.34
C VAL A 857 7.89 42.66 45.47
N ASN A 858 7.48 43.22 46.61
CA ASN A 858 8.31 43.25 47.80
C ASN A 858 8.22 41.91 48.53
N CYS A 859 9.33 41.50 49.12
CA CYS A 859 9.42 40.29 49.93
C CYS A 859 10.11 40.57 51.23
N SER A 860 9.91 39.71 52.21
CA SER A 860 10.62 39.72 53.47
C SER A 860 11.30 38.37 53.67
N LEU A 861 12.57 38.39 54.07
CA LEU A 861 13.36 37.20 54.34
C LEU A 861 13.50 36.98 55.85
N GLN A 862 13.34 35.73 56.27
CA GLN A 862 13.53 35.31 57.65
C GLN A 862 14.41 34.06 57.67
N LEU A 863 15.47 34.08 58.48
CA LEU A 863 16.26 32.89 58.79
C LEU A 863 15.62 32.18 59.98
N ARG A 864 15.29 30.90 59.80
CA ARG A 864 14.73 30.04 60.84
C ARG A 864 15.73 28.96 61.23
N GLN A 865 15.60 28.52 62.47
CA GLN A 865 16.43 27.45 63.04
C GLN A 865 15.53 26.33 63.53
N ALA A 866 15.88 25.09 63.17
CA ALA A 866 15.27 23.88 63.72
C ALA A 866 16.36 22.93 64.21
N ARG A 867 15.98 21.93 65.02
CA ARG A 867 16.87 20.80 65.33
C ARG A 867 16.51 19.64 64.43
N ASP A 868 17.51 19.08 63.76
CA ASP A 868 17.35 17.86 62.97
C ASP A 868 16.92 16.71 63.91
N PRO A 869 15.77 16.07 63.68
CA PRO A 869 15.28 14.99 64.53
C PRO A 869 16.18 13.75 64.54
N LEU A 870 17.02 13.55 63.51
CA LEU A 870 17.90 12.38 63.38
C LEU A 870 19.31 12.64 63.90
N LEU A 871 19.87 13.82 63.61
CA LEU A 871 21.26 14.18 63.93
C LEU A 871 21.40 15.05 65.20
N GLY A 872 20.31 15.60 65.72
CA GLY A 872 20.31 16.50 66.89
C GLY A 872 21.01 17.85 66.66
N GLN A 873 21.56 18.07 65.45
CA GLN A 873 22.24 19.29 65.06
C GLN A 873 21.25 20.41 64.74
N ARG A 874 21.67 21.66 64.95
CA ARG A 874 20.86 22.81 64.57
C ARG A 874 21.01 23.06 63.07
N VAL A 875 19.90 23.05 62.35
CA VAL A 875 19.84 23.34 60.92
C VAL A 875 19.21 24.70 60.69
N LEU A 876 19.77 25.44 59.73
CA LEU A 876 19.32 26.76 59.32
C LEU A 876 18.61 26.65 57.97
N TYR A 877 17.45 27.29 57.83
CA TYR A 877 16.73 27.36 56.58
C TYR A 877 16.07 28.72 56.43
N TRP A 878 15.94 29.18 55.20
CA TRP A 878 15.38 30.48 54.88
C TRP A 878 13.90 30.35 54.53
N CYS A 879 13.11 31.31 55.02
CA CYS A 879 11.74 31.50 54.61
C CYS A 879 11.57 32.88 54.02
N SER A 880 10.74 32.97 52.99
CA SER A 880 10.39 34.19 52.31
C SER A 880 8.88 34.36 52.28
N THR A 881 8.41 35.54 52.64
CA THR A 881 7.01 35.92 52.50
C THR A 881 6.93 37.21 51.70
N CYS A 882 6.01 37.30 50.74
CA CYS A 882 5.93 38.41 49.81
C CYS A 882 4.55 39.06 49.83
N ASP A 883 4.48 40.26 49.28
CA ASP A 883 3.21 40.97 49.10
C ASP A 883 2.36 40.24 48.06
N PRO A 884 1.05 40.06 48.31
CA PRO A 884 0.18 39.39 47.36
C PRO A 884 -0.12 40.29 46.15
N LEU A 885 -0.43 39.67 45.00
CA LEU A 885 -0.83 40.41 43.79
C LEU A 885 -2.16 41.17 43.95
N PHE A 886 -3.03 40.65 44.82
CA PHE A 886 -4.38 41.14 45.11
C PHE A 886 -4.57 41.20 46.63
N THR A 887 -5.49 42.02 47.15
CA THR A 887 -5.54 42.36 48.58
C THR A 887 -5.80 41.19 49.54
N ARG A 888 -6.22 40.01 49.06
CA ARG A 888 -6.44 38.79 49.87
C ARG A 888 -5.73 37.54 49.35
N GLY A 889 -4.51 37.71 48.85
CA GLY A 889 -3.61 36.62 48.54
C GLY A 889 -3.43 36.35 47.05
N ASN A 890 -2.57 35.38 46.72
CA ASN A 890 -2.21 35.05 45.34
C ASN A 890 -3.29 34.24 44.61
N ILE A 891 -4.38 33.82 45.26
CA ILE A 891 -5.48 33.09 44.61
C ILE A 891 -6.80 33.63 45.18
N PRO A 892 -7.61 34.37 44.40
CA PRO A 892 -8.85 34.93 44.86
C PRO A 892 -9.93 33.86 45.03
N ARG A 893 -10.83 34.11 45.98
CA ARG A 893 -12.00 33.28 46.26
C ARG A 893 -13.24 34.05 45.85
N GLU A 894 -14.15 33.39 45.15
CA GLU A 894 -15.31 34.00 44.47
C GLU A 894 -16.37 34.66 45.40
N LYS A 895 -16.23 34.53 46.73
CA LYS A 895 -17.24 34.95 47.72
C LYS A 895 -16.98 36.31 48.38
N ASP A 896 -16.01 37.07 47.91
CA ASP A 896 -15.51 38.25 48.61
C ASP A 896 -16.11 39.56 48.02
N ASN A 897 -16.96 40.25 48.79
CA ASN A 897 -17.62 41.52 48.41
C ASN A 897 -16.72 42.74 48.72
N TYR A 898 -15.69 42.98 47.90
CA TYR A 898 -14.84 44.18 48.01
C TYR A 898 -14.95 45.10 46.79
N ALA A 899 -14.69 46.39 46.99
CA ALA A 899 -14.81 47.42 45.95
C ALA A 899 -13.84 47.21 44.77
N GLU A 900 -12.66 46.62 45.04
CA GLU A 900 -11.70 46.20 44.01
C GLU A 900 -12.26 45.13 43.06
N TRP A 901 -13.05 44.19 43.58
CA TRP A 901 -13.61 43.07 42.81
C TRP A 901 -14.67 43.56 41.84
N SER A 902 -15.41 44.62 42.19
CA SER A 902 -16.34 45.28 41.28
C SER A 902 -15.63 45.83 40.05
N CYS A 903 -14.46 46.49 40.21
CA CYS A 903 -13.67 46.91 39.05
C CYS A 903 -13.05 45.72 38.31
N LEU A 904 -12.45 44.76 39.01
CA LEU A 904 -11.80 43.61 38.37
C LEU A 904 -12.79 42.78 37.55
N THR A 905 -14.04 42.63 38.00
CA THR A 905 -15.11 41.93 37.27
C THR A 905 -15.78 42.81 36.20
N SER A 906 -16.27 44.00 36.55
CA SER A 906 -17.05 44.85 35.62
C SER A 906 -16.24 45.75 34.70
N GLY A 907 -14.98 46.06 35.05
CA GLY A 907 -14.10 46.96 34.29
C GLY A 907 -14.40 48.45 34.49
N ILE A 908 -15.41 48.79 35.29
CA ILE A 908 -15.87 50.16 35.53
C ILE A 908 -15.18 50.73 36.78
N GLY A 909 -14.65 51.95 36.70
CA GLY A 909 -14.03 52.65 37.85
C GLY A 909 -12.58 52.26 38.17
N CYS A 910 -11.94 51.43 37.34
CA CYS A 910 -10.59 50.91 37.59
C CYS A 910 -9.47 51.95 37.64
N LYS A 911 -9.65 53.10 36.98
CA LYS A 911 -8.67 54.21 37.03
C LYS A 911 -8.63 54.95 38.38
N ALA A 912 -9.65 54.76 39.22
CA ALA A 912 -9.76 55.41 40.53
C ALA A 912 -9.07 54.61 41.65
N PHE A 913 -8.67 53.36 41.38
CA PHE A 913 -7.95 52.51 42.32
C PHE A 913 -6.47 52.50 41.97
N ASN A 914 -5.64 52.99 42.89
CA ASN A 914 -4.20 52.81 42.81
C ASN A 914 -3.85 51.49 43.50
N TYR A 915 -3.73 50.43 42.72
CA TYR A 915 -3.46 49.07 43.19
C TYR A 915 -2.13 48.91 43.95
N ASP A 916 -1.24 49.90 43.88
CA ASP A 916 0.05 49.90 44.56
C ASP A 916 0.08 50.82 45.80
N GLU A 917 -0.78 51.84 45.90
CA GLU A 917 -0.93 52.67 47.12
C GLU A 917 -2.02 52.15 48.06
N SER A 918 -3.00 51.39 47.54
CA SER A 918 -4.00 50.70 48.35
C SER A 918 -3.55 49.28 48.70
N ALA A 919 -2.30 49.10 49.12
CA ALA A 919 -1.97 48.12 50.14
C ALA A 919 -2.04 48.89 51.47
N PRO A 920 -3.18 48.90 52.17
CA PRO A 920 -3.18 49.43 53.52
C PRO A 920 -2.16 48.61 54.30
N VAL A 921 -1.47 49.28 55.21
CA VAL A 921 -0.73 48.65 56.31
C VAL A 921 -1.75 47.81 57.09
N TYR A 922 -2.08 46.63 56.58
CA TYR A 922 -2.80 45.60 57.28
C TYR A 922 -1.74 44.76 57.99
N ASN A 923 -2.10 44.27 59.18
CA ASN A 923 -1.25 43.41 59.99
C ASN A 923 -0.57 42.35 59.11
N THR A 924 0.67 42.02 59.45
CA THR A 924 1.59 41.06 58.81
C THR A 924 1.06 39.61 58.68
N THR A 925 -0.25 39.40 58.82
CA THR A 925 -0.93 38.10 58.79
C THR A 925 -1.30 37.62 57.39
N ASP A 926 -1.22 38.47 56.36
CA ASP A 926 -1.67 38.14 54.99
C ASP A 926 -0.52 37.91 54.00
N ALA A 927 0.71 37.76 54.50
CA ALA A 927 1.89 37.54 53.66
C ALA A 927 1.82 36.18 52.93
N THR A 928 2.08 36.17 51.63
CA THR A 928 1.93 34.98 50.78
C THR A 928 3.28 34.38 50.37
N PRO A 929 3.32 33.09 49.99
CA PRO A 929 4.52 32.54 49.35
C PRO A 929 4.81 33.21 48.00
N MET A 930 6.05 33.08 47.53
CA MET A 930 6.42 33.45 46.17
C MET A 930 5.61 32.67 45.13
N TYR A 931 5.30 33.32 44.01
CA TYR A 931 4.62 32.69 42.90
C TYR A 931 5.12 33.27 41.58
N LEU A 932 5.06 32.47 40.54
CA LEU A 932 5.41 32.87 39.18
C LEU A 932 4.26 32.56 38.23
N VAL A 933 4.02 33.49 37.32
CA VAL A 933 3.07 33.40 36.22
C VAL A 933 3.89 33.22 34.96
N PHE A 934 3.83 32.02 34.38
CA PHE A 934 4.47 31.71 33.11
C PHE A 934 3.56 32.09 31.95
N LEU A 935 4.07 32.90 31.03
CA LEU A 935 3.45 33.18 29.75
C LEU A 935 4.12 32.31 28.70
N SER A 936 3.46 31.24 28.30
CA SER A 936 4.00 30.24 27.37
C SER A 936 3.47 30.46 25.96
N ASP A 937 4.39 30.69 25.03
CA ASP A 937 4.11 30.75 23.60
C ASP A 937 4.10 29.33 23.00
N ASN A 938 3.20 29.03 22.06
CA ASN A 938 3.17 27.74 21.38
C ASN A 938 4.43 27.49 20.55
N VAL A 939 4.72 26.22 20.30
CA VAL A 939 5.88 25.76 19.53
C VAL A 939 5.42 24.82 18.42
N VAL A 940 6.06 24.90 17.25
CA VAL A 940 5.84 23.94 16.16
C VAL A 940 6.71 22.71 16.40
N VAL A 941 6.09 21.55 16.63
CA VAL A 941 6.77 20.25 16.73
C VAL A 941 6.80 19.67 15.32
N GLY A 942 7.94 19.80 14.64
CA GLY A 942 8.07 19.51 13.22
C GLY A 942 9.53 19.35 12.80
N LEU A 943 9.76 19.06 11.51
CA LEU A 943 11.06 18.75 10.89
C LEU A 943 12.23 19.60 11.44
N SER A 944 12.96 19.04 12.40
CA SER A 944 14.01 19.72 13.17
C SER A 944 15.17 20.23 12.29
N PHE A 945 15.35 19.67 11.09
CA PHE A 945 16.41 20.06 10.16
C PHE A 945 16.23 21.47 9.57
N LEU A 946 15.00 21.98 9.52
CA LEU A 946 14.66 23.26 8.89
C LEU A 946 14.83 24.46 9.84
N ASN A 947 14.87 24.22 11.15
CA ASN A 947 14.85 25.27 12.19
C ASN A 947 16.19 25.99 12.41
N LYS A 948 17.29 25.52 11.81
CA LYS A 948 18.61 26.20 11.87
C LYS A 948 18.73 27.35 10.88
N PHE A 949 17.90 27.38 9.83
CA PHE A 949 17.83 28.47 8.87
C PHE A 949 16.63 29.35 9.20
N GLY A 950 16.80 30.68 9.18
CA GLY A 950 15.67 31.59 9.36
C GLY A 950 14.57 31.28 8.35
N LEU A 951 13.30 31.28 8.78
CA LEU A 951 12.13 30.99 7.94
C LEU A 951 12.17 31.74 6.60
N VAL A 952 12.59 33.01 6.63
CA VAL A 952 12.75 33.86 5.45
C VAL A 952 13.86 33.34 4.52
N ALA A 953 15.00 32.91 5.04
CA ALA A 953 16.10 32.36 4.24
C ALA A 953 15.72 31.02 3.59
N LEU A 954 15.01 30.17 4.32
CA LEU A 954 14.52 28.89 3.83
C LEU A 954 13.44 29.07 2.76
N TYR A 955 12.48 29.97 2.99
CA TYR A 955 11.45 30.30 2.01
C TYR A 955 12.06 30.91 0.75
N THR A 956 12.97 31.88 0.89
CA THR A 956 13.62 32.52 -0.27
C THR A 956 14.48 31.53 -1.06
N THR A 957 15.24 30.66 -0.41
CA THR A 957 16.02 29.62 -1.09
C THR A 957 15.11 28.63 -1.83
N PHE A 958 14.02 28.17 -1.21
CA PHE A 958 13.01 27.32 -1.87
C PHE A 958 12.39 28.02 -3.08
N VAL A 959 11.89 29.25 -2.92
CA VAL A 959 11.25 30.02 -4.00
C VAL A 959 12.22 30.29 -5.15
N LEU A 960 13.48 30.64 -4.86
CA LEU A 960 14.50 30.87 -5.88
C LEU A 960 14.89 29.58 -6.59
N ALA A 961 15.09 28.47 -5.86
CA ALA A 961 15.40 27.17 -6.45
C ALA A 961 14.25 26.65 -7.33
N PHE A 962 13.02 26.69 -6.81
CA PHE A 962 11.83 26.30 -7.53
C PHE A 962 11.56 27.22 -8.73
N GLY A 963 11.76 28.53 -8.57
CA GLY A 963 11.66 29.51 -9.66
C GLY A 963 12.66 29.25 -10.78
N ARG A 964 13.91 28.89 -10.46
CA ARG A 964 14.91 28.46 -11.45
C ARG A 964 14.49 27.19 -12.18
N LEU A 965 13.97 26.20 -11.46
CA LEU A 965 13.47 24.97 -12.05
C LEU A 965 12.28 25.21 -12.99
N LEU A 966 11.29 26.00 -12.55
CA LEU A 966 10.16 26.41 -13.39
C LEU A 966 10.62 27.17 -14.64
N ARG A 967 11.59 28.09 -14.49
CA ARG A 967 12.15 28.82 -15.63
C ARG A 967 12.80 27.85 -16.62
N SER A 968 13.53 26.84 -16.15
CA SER A 968 14.09 25.79 -17.00
C SER A 968 13.02 25.02 -17.78
N MET A 969 11.84 24.79 -17.21
CA MET A 969 10.74 24.08 -17.89
C MET A 969 9.99 24.95 -18.92
N MET A 970 9.97 26.27 -18.73
CA MET A 970 9.20 27.21 -19.56
C MET A 970 10.03 27.91 -20.63
N THR A 971 11.34 28.07 -20.41
CA THR A 971 12.27 28.73 -21.35
C THR A 971 13.01 27.70 -22.21
N GLY A 972 13.69 28.13 -23.27
CA GLY A 972 14.48 27.22 -24.14
C GLY A 972 13.70 26.48 -25.22
N LYS A 973 12.35 26.53 -25.23
CA LYS A 973 11.53 25.83 -26.24
C LYS A 973 11.84 26.23 -27.69
N ALA A 974 12.23 27.48 -27.94
CA ALA A 974 12.59 27.95 -29.28
C ALA A 974 13.81 27.22 -29.87
N GLN A 975 14.77 26.82 -29.03
CA GLN A 975 15.98 26.12 -29.48
C GLN A 975 15.68 24.67 -29.89
N GLN A 976 14.60 24.08 -29.37
CA GLN A 976 14.21 22.70 -29.63
C GLN A 976 13.21 22.55 -30.79
N VAL A 977 12.80 23.65 -31.44
CA VAL A 977 11.73 23.67 -32.47
C VAL A 977 11.99 22.67 -33.59
N VAL A 978 13.24 22.54 -34.04
CA VAL A 978 13.65 21.61 -35.11
C VAL A 978 13.23 20.18 -34.83
N LEU A 979 13.30 19.74 -33.57
CA LEU A 979 12.94 18.39 -33.13
C LEU A 979 11.52 18.32 -32.54
N SER A 980 11.05 19.36 -31.85
CA SER A 980 9.78 19.31 -31.13
C SER A 980 8.55 19.55 -32.02
N ASP A 981 8.70 20.20 -33.19
CA ASP A 981 7.59 20.72 -33.99
C ASP A 981 7.48 20.11 -35.40
N MET A 982 7.98 18.88 -35.59
CA MET A 982 7.91 18.10 -36.84
C MET A 982 6.46 17.80 -37.28
N THR A 983 6.12 17.76 -38.58
CA THR A 983 4.74 17.40 -39.00
C THR A 983 4.46 15.92 -38.84
N ASP A 984 5.30 15.07 -39.42
CA ASP A 984 5.25 13.62 -39.29
C ASP A 984 6.50 13.08 -38.57
N PRO A 985 6.36 12.57 -37.33
CA PRO A 985 7.45 11.96 -36.58
C PRO A 985 7.72 10.49 -36.96
N ILE A 986 6.90 9.87 -37.82
CA ILE A 986 6.99 8.43 -38.13
C ILE A 986 8.33 8.02 -38.74
N PRO A 987 8.92 8.74 -39.72
CA PRO A 987 10.19 8.34 -40.32
C PRO A 987 11.33 8.26 -39.31
N LEU A 988 11.42 9.22 -38.38
CA LEU A 988 12.44 9.20 -37.33
C LEU A 988 12.20 8.04 -36.35
N LEU A 989 10.94 7.79 -36.00
CA LEU A 989 10.59 6.68 -35.13
C LEU A 989 10.99 5.33 -35.76
N GLN A 990 10.82 5.18 -37.08
CA GLN A 990 11.23 3.98 -37.81
C GLN A 990 12.75 3.80 -37.78
N VAL A 991 13.53 4.87 -37.98
CA VAL A 991 15.01 4.79 -37.88
C VAL A 991 15.45 4.35 -36.49
N ILE A 992 14.85 4.91 -35.43
CA ILE A 992 15.15 4.51 -34.04
C ILE A 992 14.76 3.05 -33.78
N GLN A 993 13.60 2.62 -34.30
CA GLN A 993 13.19 1.22 -34.23
C GLN A 993 14.16 0.30 -34.98
N CYS A 994 14.68 0.71 -36.15
CA CYS A 994 15.70 -0.04 -36.87
C CYS A 994 16.99 -0.22 -36.06
N ILE A 995 17.44 0.81 -35.33
CA ILE A 995 18.60 0.71 -34.42
C ILE A 995 18.32 -0.35 -33.35
N GLN A 996 17.13 -0.31 -32.74
CA GLN A 996 16.73 -1.28 -31.71
C GLN A 996 16.65 -2.70 -32.27
N THR A 997 16.02 -2.90 -33.43
CA THR A 997 15.90 -4.22 -34.06
C THR A 997 17.26 -4.78 -34.49
N ALA A 998 18.16 -3.95 -35.03
CA ALA A 998 19.51 -4.36 -35.38
C ALA A 998 20.31 -4.81 -34.14
N ARG A 999 20.17 -4.09 -33.03
CA ARG A 999 20.76 -4.45 -31.73
C ARG A 999 20.25 -5.81 -31.23
N GLU A 1000 18.95 -6.04 -31.31
CA GLU A 1000 18.33 -7.29 -30.88
C GLU A 1000 18.68 -8.49 -31.75
N ALA A 1001 18.87 -8.26 -33.05
CA ALA A 1001 19.36 -9.27 -33.99
C ALA A 1001 20.87 -9.57 -33.78
N GLY A 1002 21.58 -8.76 -33.01
CA GLY A 1002 23.03 -8.86 -32.83
C GLY A 1002 23.84 -8.34 -34.03
N GLU A 1003 23.20 -7.64 -34.97
CA GLU A 1003 23.84 -7.04 -36.15
C GLU A 1003 24.44 -5.67 -35.81
N LEU A 1004 25.47 -5.69 -34.97
CA LEU A 1004 26.11 -4.49 -34.41
C LEU A 1004 26.64 -3.50 -35.48
N VAL A 1005 27.06 -4.00 -36.64
CA VAL A 1005 27.51 -3.14 -37.76
C VAL A 1005 26.35 -2.33 -38.36
N VAL A 1006 25.17 -2.96 -38.49
CA VAL A 1006 23.97 -2.30 -39.00
C VAL A 1006 23.47 -1.29 -37.97
N GLU A 1007 23.46 -1.66 -36.68
CA GLU A 1007 23.13 -0.74 -35.58
C GLU A 1007 23.96 0.54 -35.65
N HIS A 1008 25.30 0.42 -35.71
CA HIS A 1008 26.19 1.58 -35.75
C HIS A 1008 26.03 2.40 -37.04
N ARG A 1009 25.83 1.75 -38.20
CA ARG A 1009 25.60 2.46 -39.48
C ARG A 1009 24.31 3.28 -39.46
N VAL A 1010 23.21 2.70 -38.99
CA VAL A 1010 21.92 3.39 -38.90
C VAL A 1010 21.99 4.54 -37.88
N TYR A 1011 22.77 4.38 -36.81
CA TYR A 1011 23.05 5.47 -35.87
C TYR A 1011 23.77 6.65 -36.55
N LEU A 1012 24.79 6.40 -37.37
CA LEU A 1012 25.48 7.46 -38.11
C LEU A 1012 24.52 8.18 -39.08
N ASP A 1013 23.69 7.43 -39.80
CA ASP A 1013 22.67 7.99 -40.69
C ASP A 1013 21.67 8.88 -39.93
N LEU A 1014 21.26 8.46 -38.71
CA LEU A 1014 20.40 9.27 -37.84
C LEU A 1014 21.08 10.58 -37.45
N ILE A 1015 22.36 10.55 -37.07
CA ILE A 1015 23.10 11.75 -36.67
C ILE A 1015 23.28 12.70 -37.87
N ASP A 1016 23.61 12.20 -39.05
CA ASP A 1016 23.74 13.01 -40.26
C ASP A 1016 22.41 13.65 -40.67
N LEU A 1017 21.29 12.94 -40.49
CA LEU A 1017 19.95 13.49 -40.66
C LEU A 1017 19.70 14.63 -39.65
N LEU A 1018 19.97 14.41 -38.37
CA LEU A 1018 19.75 15.40 -37.31
C LEU A 1018 20.66 16.63 -37.40
N ARG A 1019 21.85 16.49 -37.99
CA ARG A 1019 22.79 17.60 -38.22
C ARG A 1019 22.32 18.55 -39.33
N SER A 1020 21.40 18.12 -40.18
CA SER A 1020 20.92 18.88 -41.34
C SER A 1020 19.42 19.21 -41.23
N PRO A 1021 19.05 20.38 -40.66
CA PRO A 1021 17.64 20.72 -40.41
C PRO A 1021 16.80 20.75 -41.69
N GLU A 1022 17.37 21.09 -42.84
CA GLU A 1022 16.69 21.07 -44.13
C GLU A 1022 16.30 19.65 -44.55
N ARG A 1023 17.21 18.67 -44.41
CA ARG A 1023 16.89 17.27 -44.73
C ARG A 1023 15.85 16.74 -43.76
N LEU A 1024 15.96 17.08 -42.48
CA LEU A 1024 14.96 16.72 -41.48
C LEU A 1024 13.58 17.30 -41.82
N LEU A 1025 13.51 18.55 -42.28
CA LEU A 1025 12.27 19.19 -42.72
C LEU A 1025 11.68 18.50 -43.95
N THR A 1026 12.51 18.12 -44.93
CA THR A 1026 12.03 17.38 -46.12
C THR A 1026 11.45 16.01 -45.77
N VAL A 1027 12.02 15.32 -44.78
CA VAL A 1027 11.57 14.00 -44.35
C VAL A 1027 10.31 14.08 -43.47
N THR A 1028 10.23 15.08 -42.59
CA THR A 1028 9.14 15.20 -41.61
C THR A 1028 7.98 16.07 -42.08
N GLY A 1029 8.16 16.83 -43.16
CA GLY A 1029 7.14 17.69 -43.78
C GLY A 1029 6.96 19.05 -43.12
N LEU A 1030 6.30 19.96 -43.85
CA LEU A 1030 6.03 21.34 -43.43
C LEU A 1030 4.88 21.42 -42.42
N LYS A 1031 5.05 22.26 -41.38
CA LYS A 1031 4.04 22.44 -40.31
C LYS A 1031 2.75 23.11 -40.78
N SER A 1032 2.81 23.92 -41.83
CA SER A 1032 1.63 24.51 -42.49
C SER A 1032 0.63 23.43 -42.93
N ASN A 1033 1.14 22.30 -43.43
CA ASN A 1033 0.33 21.21 -44.00
C ASN A 1033 -0.43 20.42 -42.91
N SER A 1034 -0.12 20.64 -41.63
CA SER A 1034 -0.85 20.04 -40.50
C SER A 1034 -2.26 20.63 -40.30
N TYR A 1035 -2.55 21.79 -40.90
CA TYR A 1035 -3.86 22.43 -40.88
C TYR A 1035 -4.54 22.15 -42.22
N GLY A 1036 -5.69 21.47 -42.21
CA GLY A 1036 -6.29 20.87 -43.41
C GLY A 1036 -6.32 21.78 -44.65
N GLU A 1037 -5.98 21.22 -45.81
CA GLU A 1037 -6.07 21.81 -47.14
C GLU A 1037 -7.44 22.45 -47.36
N THR A 1038 -7.52 23.76 -47.16
CA THR A 1038 -8.64 24.59 -47.64
C THR A 1038 -8.17 25.99 -48.05
N THR A 1039 -6.85 26.21 -48.11
CA THR A 1039 -6.28 27.55 -48.35
C THR A 1039 -5.47 27.68 -49.64
N GLU A 1040 -5.07 26.61 -50.31
CA GLU A 1040 -4.43 26.76 -51.62
C GLU A 1040 -5.39 27.28 -52.70
N VAL A 1041 -6.70 27.00 -52.60
CA VAL A 1041 -7.72 27.58 -53.51
C VAL A 1041 -7.92 29.09 -53.30
N ALA A 1042 -7.52 29.66 -52.16
CA ALA A 1042 -7.76 31.07 -51.85
C ALA A 1042 -6.59 32.00 -52.21
N VAL A 1043 -5.36 31.47 -52.28
CA VAL A 1043 -4.16 32.28 -52.58
C VAL A 1043 -3.92 32.38 -54.09
N GLU A 1044 -4.24 31.34 -54.87
CA GLU A 1044 -4.18 31.41 -56.34
C GLU A 1044 -5.27 32.31 -56.96
N ALA A 1045 -6.39 32.53 -56.26
CA ALA A 1045 -7.49 33.37 -56.74
C ALA A 1045 -7.24 34.90 -56.63
N THR A 1046 -6.09 35.33 -56.08
CA THR A 1046 -5.80 36.77 -55.87
C THR A 1046 -4.58 37.29 -56.65
N ALA A 1047 -3.91 36.46 -57.45
CA ALA A 1047 -2.66 36.83 -58.11
C ALA A 1047 -2.72 37.03 -59.64
N GLU A 1048 -3.85 36.83 -60.32
CA GLU A 1048 -3.95 37.08 -61.77
C GLU A 1048 -5.11 38.02 -62.13
N ARG A 1049 -4.78 39.31 -62.27
CA ARG A 1049 -5.47 40.23 -63.17
C ARG A 1049 -4.45 41.13 -63.86
N PRO A 1050 -4.10 40.86 -65.13
CA PRO A 1050 -3.67 41.90 -66.05
C PRO A 1050 -4.88 42.54 -66.73
N GLN A 1051 -4.69 43.80 -67.09
CA GLN A 1051 -5.56 44.68 -67.86
C GLN A 1051 -5.62 44.24 -69.34
N THR A 1052 -6.42 44.98 -70.14
CA THR A 1052 -6.58 44.94 -71.62
C THR A 1052 -7.31 43.71 -72.18
N ASP A 1053 -8.09 43.73 -73.26
CA ASP A 1053 -8.78 44.77 -74.04
C ASP A 1053 -9.95 44.03 -74.76
N GLN A 1054 -11.15 44.61 -74.87
CA GLN A 1054 -11.75 45.02 -76.16
C GLN A 1054 -11.33 44.23 -77.41
N ALA A 1055 -12.35 43.61 -78.05
CA ALA A 1055 -12.51 43.25 -79.48
C ALA A 1055 -12.87 41.75 -79.65
N ASN A 1056 -14.14 41.42 -79.92
CA ASN A 1056 -14.71 41.22 -81.26
C ASN A 1056 -14.02 40.13 -82.11
N ARG A 1057 -14.82 39.12 -82.48
CA ARG A 1057 -14.79 38.34 -83.74
C ARG A 1057 -13.44 37.74 -84.15
N GLU A 1058 -13.32 36.41 -84.04
CA GLU A 1058 -13.46 35.39 -85.09
C GLU A 1058 -13.21 34.01 -84.49
#